data_AF-A0A0H5SUF0-F1
#
_entry.id   AF-A0A0H5SUF0-F1
#
_cell.length_a   1.000
_cell.length_b   1.000
_cell.length_c   1.000
_cell.angle_alpha   90.00
_cell.angle_beta   90.00
_cell.angle_gamma   90.00
#
_symmetry.space_group_name_H-M   'P 1'
#
loop_
_entity.id
_entity.type
_entity.pdbx_description
1 polymer ?
#
loop_
_entity_poly.entity_id
_entity_poly.type
_entity_poly.pdbx_seq_one_letter_code
_entity_poly.pdbx_strand_id
1 'polypeptide(L)'
;MKQWKLTWGYVPITYDTELGVLENVTQHVVIKNNLNGEKIRLKFTNIGNDSELIMEKVVVCKRNRLTGILSDGVTITRNNKEKIILKPDEECWSDEIKWNVLAIDDLEIFTYFKEKTVVKTACLTWSTEIWNSNLYEGDVQEGKKLDYKDVFPFLGSNIYSGRCLVGFSRVALYSDADVKTVALFGDSITHMSYYSDPLTKMLYRRLPGQVTVINGGIGGNRLIADAPYVEAMPGHGKLFGKAGIERFEKDIYEDTTPDIIFCMEGVNDCTHSFVFKEDKIPTGEDLWNGLEKIINIAHSKGSKVYISTVMPFGCYNEPFREAAEQIRQDFNARIRSQNSADGLIDLDELMRKEDDIHFMKDGMHFGDGVHPNAEGGKVIASALLLKILGESMDFRKEQHLAIPLFENPIDYPVETLADMVRLVFKIRDCKDPAEKEKMQHKFVELRNMLQNTYEVKAPVYLWPDGKIPGFNEYTHNDDYEYAHDPDFKPYLLEVLLPENIKPKGAMITIAGGEHGMNVVSECYQICKNFNDRGYQCFILVGRPNRRPWKGQECGVDVTRAIRYVRANAEKYRIKENQIVLTGFSNGGIAIEQCIQYYSGKQQVKDIFTDYEPDELDKYSATPDAQICVYGPRHKGTKFDYTNVVYPPTFFAVGRMDFAAIENLNAVYFDLCQRKIPVEIHTFSGHPHGYAGWKIIDGKGNQNFDLWEPLADHFIQDVFSKNRY
;
A
#
# COMPACT_ATOMS: atom_id res chain seq x y z
N MET A 1 -20.07 16.07 27.01
CA MET A 1 -19.92 15.50 28.38
C MET A 1 -18.54 14.86 28.47
N LYS A 2 -17.86 14.90 29.61
CA LYS A 2 -16.54 14.29 29.79
C LYS A 2 -16.64 12.96 30.54
N GLN A 3 -15.78 11.99 30.22
CA GLN A 3 -15.68 10.71 30.90
C GLN A 3 -14.23 10.18 30.88
N TRP A 4 -13.94 9.19 31.73
CA TRP A 4 -12.65 8.51 31.70
C TRP A 4 -12.55 7.64 30.45
N LYS A 5 -11.52 7.88 29.64
CA LYS A 5 -11.17 7.08 28.46
C LYS A 5 -9.76 6.54 28.63
N LEU A 6 -9.57 5.26 28.34
CA LEU A 6 -8.22 4.70 28.24
C LEU A 6 -7.53 5.31 27.03
N THR A 7 -6.41 5.99 27.23
CA THR A 7 -5.53 6.38 26.12
C THR A 7 -4.55 5.26 25.76
N TRP A 8 -4.35 4.31 26.68
CA TRP A 8 -3.51 3.14 26.49
C TRP A 8 -3.89 2.05 27.51
N GLY A 9 -3.77 0.79 27.10
CA GLY A 9 -3.98 -0.35 27.99
C GLY A 9 -3.52 -1.68 27.38
N TYR A 10 -2.85 -2.50 28.19
CA TYR A 10 -2.34 -3.84 27.87
C TYR A 10 -2.63 -4.83 28.99
N VAL A 11 -2.95 -6.08 28.67
CA VAL A 11 -3.14 -7.13 29.70
C VAL A 11 -1.78 -7.52 30.31
N PRO A 12 -1.61 -7.44 31.65
CA PRO A 12 -0.40 -7.94 32.30
C PRO A 12 -0.34 -9.46 32.23
N ILE A 13 0.79 -10.02 31.78
CA ILE A 13 1.00 -11.46 31.64
C ILE A 13 1.80 -11.98 32.80
N THR A 14 1.26 -12.94 33.54
CA THR A 14 1.95 -13.64 34.63
C THR A 14 2.75 -14.81 34.07
N TYR A 15 4.07 -14.76 34.22
CA TYR A 15 4.99 -15.81 33.77
C TYR A 15 5.30 -16.85 34.84
N ASP A 16 4.90 -16.61 36.09
CA ASP A 16 5.14 -17.49 37.25
C ASP A 16 6.62 -17.94 37.38
N THR A 17 7.52 -17.10 36.88
CA THR A 17 8.97 -17.25 36.92
C THR A 17 9.61 -15.86 36.91
N GLU A 18 10.88 -15.76 37.29
CA GLU A 18 11.62 -14.50 37.25
C GLU A 18 11.92 -14.09 35.81
N LEU A 19 11.34 -12.98 35.38
CA LEU A 19 11.64 -12.36 34.07
C LEU A 19 12.90 -11.51 34.13
N GLY A 20 13.14 -10.88 35.28
CA GLY A 20 14.19 -9.92 35.51
C GLY A 20 14.04 -9.21 36.85
N VAL A 21 15.01 -8.35 37.16
CA VAL A 21 15.07 -7.61 38.43
C VAL A 21 15.26 -6.13 38.15
N LEU A 22 14.41 -5.30 38.75
CA LEU A 22 14.54 -3.84 38.74
C LEU A 22 15.11 -3.39 40.09
N GLU A 23 16.27 -2.72 40.08
CA GLU A 23 16.90 -2.14 41.27
C GLU A 23 17.71 -0.91 40.87
N ASN A 24 17.54 0.19 41.61
CA ASN A 24 18.12 1.49 41.30
C ASN A 24 17.97 1.87 39.80
N VAL A 25 16.75 1.74 39.27
CA VAL A 25 16.47 1.91 37.84
C VAL A 25 15.21 2.75 37.62
N THR A 26 15.27 3.68 36.67
CA THR A 26 14.10 4.36 36.14
C THR A 26 13.62 3.69 34.88
N GLN A 27 12.37 3.26 34.90
CA GLN A 27 11.64 2.82 33.74
C GLN A 27 10.95 4.01 33.06
N HIS A 28 11.36 4.32 31.84
CA HIS A 28 10.79 5.37 31.00
C HIS A 28 9.91 4.77 29.91
N VAL A 29 8.59 4.96 30.04
CA VAL A 29 7.60 4.52 29.08
C VAL A 29 7.15 5.71 28.23
N VAL A 30 7.21 5.57 26.90
CA VAL A 30 6.68 6.53 25.94
C VAL A 30 5.41 5.93 25.34
N ILE A 31 4.31 6.69 25.34
CA ILE A 31 3.00 6.29 24.80
C ILE A 31 2.52 7.34 23.82
N LYS A 32 2.16 6.92 22.60
CA LYS A 32 1.50 7.78 21.62
C LYS A 32 0.07 8.09 22.06
N ASN A 33 -0.21 9.37 22.28
CA ASN A 33 -1.53 9.85 22.65
C ASN A 33 -2.34 10.28 21.42
N ASN A 34 -3.67 10.26 21.55
CA ASN A 34 -4.58 10.87 20.59
C ASN A 34 -5.77 11.57 21.26
N LEU A 35 -5.77 11.73 22.57
CA LEU A 35 -6.88 12.29 23.32
C LEU A 35 -6.54 13.67 23.88
N ASN A 36 -7.54 14.55 23.89
CA ASN A 36 -7.50 15.76 24.71
C ASN A 36 -8.00 15.40 26.11
N GLY A 37 -7.23 15.70 27.16
CA GLY A 37 -7.56 15.33 28.53
C GLY A 37 -7.40 16.50 29.51
N GLU A 38 -8.22 16.52 30.55
CA GLU A 38 -8.14 17.52 31.65
C GLU A 38 -7.58 16.93 32.95
N LYS A 39 -7.61 15.60 33.05
CA LYS A 39 -7.05 14.84 34.17
C LYS A 39 -6.44 13.54 33.66
N ILE A 40 -5.48 13.02 34.42
CA ILE A 40 -4.85 11.71 34.21
C ILE A 40 -4.96 10.84 35.46
N ARG A 41 -5.07 9.53 35.25
CA ARG A 41 -4.86 8.50 36.28
C ARG A 41 -4.26 7.23 35.66
N LEU A 42 -3.50 6.48 36.45
CA LEU A 42 -2.87 5.21 36.06
C LEU A 42 -3.48 4.06 36.88
N LYS A 43 -3.68 2.88 36.26
CA LYS A 43 -4.03 1.66 37.00
C LYS A 43 -2.75 0.92 37.32
N PHE A 44 -2.32 1.01 38.57
CA PHE A 44 -1.14 0.30 39.06
C PHE A 44 -1.49 -1.16 39.37
N THR A 45 -0.59 -2.08 39.05
CA THR A 45 -0.83 -3.52 39.18
C THR A 45 0.39 -4.26 39.72
N ASN A 46 0.14 -5.18 40.65
CA ASN A 46 1.08 -6.16 41.16
C ASN A 46 0.50 -7.59 41.13
N ILE A 47 -0.49 -7.80 40.25
CA ILE A 47 -1.15 -9.10 40.08
C ILE A 47 -0.13 -10.17 39.68
N GLY A 48 -0.17 -11.33 40.34
CA GLY A 48 0.69 -12.47 40.04
C GLY A 48 2.13 -12.37 40.56
N ASN A 49 2.50 -11.31 41.28
CA ASN A 49 3.76 -11.25 42.02
C ASN A 49 3.53 -11.62 43.49
N ASP A 50 4.52 -12.30 44.08
CA ASP A 50 4.52 -12.80 45.47
C ASP A 50 5.27 -11.90 46.46
N SER A 51 5.72 -10.72 46.01
CA SER A 51 6.40 -9.72 46.81
C SER A 51 5.77 -8.33 46.62
N GLU A 52 6.07 -7.42 47.54
CA GLU A 52 5.61 -6.03 47.42
C GLU A 52 6.29 -5.35 46.22
N LEU A 53 5.51 -4.60 45.45
CA LEU A 53 6.02 -3.72 44.41
C LEU A 53 6.13 -2.30 44.95
N ILE A 54 7.35 -1.77 44.95
CA ILE A 54 7.65 -0.44 45.48
C ILE A 54 8.09 0.46 44.33
N MET A 55 7.21 1.37 43.93
CA MET A 55 7.54 2.48 43.04
C MET A 55 7.86 3.70 43.91
N GLU A 56 9.14 4.07 43.98
CA GLU A 56 9.59 5.17 44.84
C GLU A 56 9.00 6.51 44.35
N LYS A 57 8.87 6.65 43.03
CA LYS A 57 8.32 7.83 42.37
C LYS A 57 7.76 7.47 41.00
N VAL A 58 6.64 8.09 40.64
CA VAL A 58 6.06 8.02 39.28
C VAL A 58 5.82 9.44 38.79
N VAL A 59 6.40 9.81 37.65
CA VAL A 59 6.30 11.16 37.05
C VAL A 59 5.79 11.04 35.62
N VAL A 60 4.86 11.92 35.23
CA VAL A 60 4.39 12.02 33.85
C VAL A 60 4.76 13.37 33.23
N CYS A 61 5.25 13.34 31.99
CA CYS A 61 5.56 14.49 31.16
C CYS A 61 4.80 14.40 29.82
N LYS A 62 4.66 15.53 29.13
CA LYS A 62 4.11 15.62 27.76
C LYS A 62 5.21 15.92 26.79
N ARG A 63 5.31 15.15 25.70
CA ARG A 63 6.15 15.52 24.56
C ARG A 63 5.29 15.93 23.38
N ASN A 64 5.37 17.19 22.98
CA ASN A 64 4.63 17.66 21.82
C ASN A 64 5.24 17.10 20.53
N ARG A 65 4.47 16.36 19.73
CA ARG A 65 4.98 15.71 18.51
C ARG A 65 5.46 16.67 17.42
N LEU A 66 4.98 17.92 17.41
CA LEU A 66 5.38 18.92 16.40
C LEU A 66 6.66 19.65 16.80
N THR A 67 6.78 20.05 18.06
CA THR A 67 7.92 20.86 18.53
C THR A 67 9.04 20.02 19.15
N GLY A 68 8.75 18.78 19.55
CA GLY A 68 9.67 17.90 20.28
C GLY A 68 9.87 18.29 21.75
N ILE A 69 9.25 19.39 22.20
CA ILE A 69 9.41 19.92 23.57
C ILE A 69 8.78 18.97 24.58
N LEU A 70 9.56 18.63 25.60
CA LEU A 70 9.11 17.91 26.80
C LEU A 70 8.66 18.92 27.86
N SER A 71 7.49 18.71 28.46
CA SER A 71 6.99 19.54 29.55
C SER A 71 7.69 19.23 30.88
N ASP A 72 7.52 20.12 31.85
CA ASP A 72 7.79 19.78 33.25
C ASP A 72 6.97 18.55 33.67
N GLY A 73 7.55 17.77 34.58
CA GLY A 73 6.96 16.54 35.09
C GLY A 73 5.93 16.79 36.19
N VAL A 74 4.90 15.95 36.21
CA VAL A 74 3.88 15.92 37.26
C VAL A 74 3.94 14.59 37.99
N THR A 75 4.06 14.63 39.32
CA THR A 75 4.08 13.42 40.15
C THR A 75 2.69 12.78 40.20
N ILE A 76 2.62 11.47 39.92
CA ILE A 76 1.43 10.65 40.13
C ILE A 76 1.48 10.11 41.57
N THR A 77 0.37 10.27 42.29
CA THR A 77 0.27 9.86 43.70
C THR A 77 -0.79 8.79 43.92
N ARG A 78 -0.69 8.11 45.06
CA ARG A 78 -1.75 7.25 45.61
C ARG A 78 -2.03 7.67 47.04
N ASN A 79 -3.26 8.05 47.37
CA ASN A 79 -3.63 8.59 48.68
C ASN A 79 -2.75 9.79 49.08
N ASN A 80 -2.45 10.67 48.12
CA ASN A 80 -1.55 11.84 48.24
C ASN A 80 -0.10 11.50 48.63
N LYS A 81 0.35 10.26 48.40
CA LYS A 81 1.74 9.84 48.60
C LYS A 81 2.43 9.60 47.26
N GLU A 82 3.65 10.11 47.12
CA GLU A 82 4.48 9.91 45.93
C GLU A 82 5.03 8.48 45.84
N LYS A 83 5.45 7.92 46.99
CA LYS A 83 5.86 6.52 47.10
C LYS A 83 4.64 5.62 47.07
N ILE A 84 4.57 4.75 46.06
CA ILE A 84 3.47 3.83 45.83
C ILE A 84 3.93 2.42 46.15
N ILE A 85 3.24 1.77 47.09
CA ILE A 85 3.49 0.40 47.51
C ILE A 85 2.25 -0.41 47.16
N LEU A 86 2.44 -1.51 46.44
CA LEU A 86 1.41 -2.51 46.16
C LEU A 86 1.79 -3.83 46.84
N LYS A 87 0.85 -4.41 47.57
CA LYS A 87 0.97 -5.76 48.11
C LYS A 87 0.93 -6.81 47.00
N PRO A 88 1.35 -8.06 47.27
CA PRO A 88 1.07 -9.18 46.38
C PRO A 88 -0.39 -9.20 45.95
N ASP A 89 -0.63 -9.39 44.65
CA ASP A 89 -1.95 -9.44 44.01
C ASP A 89 -2.81 -8.16 44.12
N GLU A 90 -2.21 -7.02 44.48
CA GLU A 90 -2.93 -5.75 44.56
C GLU A 90 -2.99 -5.02 43.21
N GLU A 91 -4.15 -4.43 42.91
CA GLU A 91 -4.35 -3.51 41.79
C GLU A 91 -5.15 -2.28 42.27
N CYS A 92 -4.79 -1.09 41.80
CA CYS A 92 -5.52 0.14 42.14
C CYS A 92 -5.32 1.26 41.13
N TRP A 93 -6.30 2.15 41.03
CA TRP A 93 -6.12 3.44 40.36
C TRP A 93 -5.30 4.40 41.23
N SER A 94 -4.46 5.23 40.59
CA SER A 94 -3.84 6.40 41.20
C SER A 94 -4.88 7.44 41.62
N ASP A 95 -4.45 8.46 42.35
CA ASP A 95 -5.24 9.68 42.53
C ASP A 95 -5.53 10.33 41.16
N GLU A 96 -6.61 11.11 41.07
CA GLU A 96 -6.94 11.89 39.88
C GLU A 96 -6.10 13.17 39.82
N ILE A 97 -5.21 13.27 38.84
CA ILE A 97 -4.31 14.41 38.74
C ILE A 97 -4.82 15.37 37.65
N LYS A 98 -5.05 16.63 38.01
CA LYS A 98 -5.38 17.69 37.03
C LYS A 98 -4.19 17.89 36.11
N TRP A 99 -4.41 17.67 34.82
CA TRP A 99 -3.33 17.69 33.84
C TRP A 99 -3.92 17.85 32.44
N ASN A 100 -3.72 19.03 31.87
CA ASN A 100 -4.20 19.32 30.52
C ASN A 100 -3.22 18.72 29.50
N VAL A 101 -3.73 17.89 28.60
CA VAL A 101 -2.97 17.25 27.53
C VAL A 101 -3.75 17.34 26.23
N LEU A 102 -3.08 17.60 25.11
CA LEU A 102 -3.69 17.61 23.79
C LEU A 102 -3.41 16.31 23.06
N ALA A 103 -4.25 15.98 22.07
CA ALA A 103 -4.07 14.80 21.23
C ALA A 103 -2.67 14.73 20.59
N ILE A 104 -2.02 15.87 20.34
CA ILE A 104 -0.67 15.95 19.75
C ILE A 104 0.47 15.67 20.74
N ASP A 105 0.17 15.64 22.04
CA ASP A 105 1.17 15.49 23.11
C ASP A 105 1.28 14.02 23.52
N ASP A 106 2.39 13.37 23.19
CA ASP A 106 2.72 12.02 23.65
C ASP A 106 3.01 12.01 25.16
N LEU A 107 2.76 10.87 25.83
CA LEU A 107 2.97 10.74 27.26
C LEU A 107 4.32 10.07 27.53
N GLU A 108 5.14 10.68 28.38
CA GLU A 108 6.37 10.08 28.91
C GLU A 108 6.21 9.84 30.41
N ILE A 109 6.25 8.57 30.82
CA ILE A 109 6.04 8.14 32.21
C ILE A 109 7.35 7.57 32.74
N PHE A 110 7.83 8.12 33.84
CA PHE A 110 9.06 7.71 34.53
C PHE A 110 8.68 7.07 35.86
N THR A 111 9.00 5.78 36.01
CA THR A 111 8.79 5.03 37.26
C THR A 111 10.14 4.64 37.84
N TYR A 112 10.47 5.17 39.02
CA TYR A 112 11.73 4.85 39.69
C TYR A 112 11.56 3.69 40.68
N PHE A 113 12.32 2.62 40.44
CA PHE A 113 12.44 1.45 41.30
C PHE A 113 13.77 1.53 42.06
N LYS A 114 13.70 2.04 43.29
CA LYS A 114 14.89 2.17 44.15
C LYS A 114 15.32 0.84 44.74
N GLU A 115 14.36 0.14 45.35
CA GLU A 115 14.57 -1.14 46.01
C GLU A 115 14.44 -2.30 45.00
N LYS A 116 15.10 -3.41 45.30
CA LYS A 116 15.04 -4.63 44.48
C LYS A 116 13.60 -5.11 44.29
N THR A 117 13.17 -5.19 43.03
CA THR A 117 11.87 -5.70 42.60
C THR A 117 12.06 -6.87 41.65
N VAL A 118 11.61 -8.07 42.03
CA VAL A 118 11.59 -9.24 41.15
C VAL A 118 10.32 -9.20 40.30
N VAL A 119 10.49 -9.28 38.98
CA VAL A 119 9.37 -9.15 38.04
C VAL A 119 8.93 -10.53 37.57
N LYS A 120 7.67 -10.90 37.86
CA LYS A 120 7.02 -12.12 37.33
C LYS A 120 5.83 -11.83 36.44
N THR A 121 5.29 -10.62 36.52
CA THR A 121 4.17 -10.13 35.69
C THR A 121 4.56 -8.84 34.98
N ALA A 122 4.25 -8.74 33.68
CA ALA A 122 4.52 -7.53 32.89
C ALA A 122 3.58 -7.38 31.69
N CYS A 123 3.42 -6.15 31.20
CA CYS A 123 2.89 -5.90 29.85
C CYS A 123 4.04 -5.94 28.84
N LEU A 124 3.82 -6.54 27.66
CA LEU A 124 4.86 -6.71 26.65
C LEU A 124 4.45 -6.20 25.26
N THR A 125 5.43 -5.79 24.47
CA THR A 125 5.27 -5.48 23.04
C THR A 125 6.56 -5.75 22.28
N TRP A 126 6.46 -5.92 20.95
CA TRP A 126 7.60 -6.18 20.06
C TRP A 126 7.71 -5.17 18.91
N SER A 127 6.60 -4.59 18.44
CA SER A 127 6.64 -3.56 17.39
C SER A 127 7.20 -2.24 17.89
N THR A 128 6.89 -1.85 19.14
CA THR A 128 7.39 -0.65 19.83
C THR A 128 7.01 0.69 19.17
N GLU A 129 6.03 0.70 18.28
CA GLU A 129 5.69 1.85 17.44
C GLU A 129 4.68 2.80 18.09
N ILE A 130 3.73 2.26 18.88
CA ILE A 130 2.73 3.04 19.65
C ILE A 130 3.17 3.28 21.08
N TRP A 131 3.89 2.33 21.66
CA TRP A 131 4.51 2.54 22.95
C TRP A 131 5.82 1.78 23.04
N ASN A 132 6.75 2.31 23.83
CA ASN A 132 8.03 1.70 24.08
C ASN A 132 8.43 1.96 25.54
N SER A 133 9.34 1.15 26.04
CA SER A 133 9.88 1.24 27.38
C SER A 133 11.40 1.25 27.28
N ASN A 134 12.06 2.11 28.07
CA ASN A 134 13.51 2.20 28.18
C ASN A 134 13.90 2.18 29.66
N LEU A 135 15.10 1.71 29.96
CA LEU A 135 15.59 1.57 31.33
C LEU A 135 16.84 2.43 31.50
N TYR A 136 16.91 3.19 32.59
CA TYR A 136 18.02 4.07 32.93
C TYR A 136 18.50 3.82 34.35
N GLU A 137 19.80 3.83 34.57
CA GLU A 137 20.40 3.69 35.91
C GLU A 137 20.13 4.94 36.76
N GLY A 138 19.60 4.74 37.98
CA GLY A 138 19.27 5.81 38.94
C GLY A 138 17.89 6.43 38.79
N ASP A 139 17.58 7.43 39.62
CA ASP A 139 16.37 8.28 39.55
C ASP A 139 16.62 9.42 38.56
N VAL A 140 16.44 9.14 37.26
CA VAL A 140 16.77 10.07 36.18
C VAL A 140 15.75 10.01 35.06
N GLN A 141 15.48 11.16 34.42
CA GLN A 141 14.68 11.22 33.20
C GLN A 141 15.52 10.90 31.94
N GLU A 142 16.83 11.15 32.02
CA GLU A 142 17.79 10.82 30.99
C GLU A 142 19.14 10.48 31.66
N GLY A 143 19.83 9.46 31.17
CA GLY A 143 21.08 9.00 31.77
C GLY A 143 21.63 7.76 31.07
N LYS A 144 22.41 6.96 31.82
CA LYS A 144 22.97 5.71 31.31
C LYS A 144 21.85 4.71 31.04
N LYS A 145 21.56 4.48 29.76
CA LYS A 145 20.60 3.48 29.30
C LYS A 145 21.12 2.08 29.55
N LEU A 146 20.28 1.21 30.11
CA LEU A 146 20.56 -0.20 30.35
C LEU A 146 20.09 -1.06 29.17
N ASP A 147 20.80 -2.17 28.92
CA ASP A 147 20.33 -3.16 27.96
C ASP A 147 19.20 -4.00 28.58
N TYR A 148 18.12 -4.18 27.83
CA TYR A 148 17.00 -5.03 28.24
C TYR A 148 17.42 -6.46 28.49
N LYS A 149 18.43 -6.97 27.78
CA LYS A 149 18.91 -8.35 27.95
C LYS A 149 19.57 -8.57 29.30
N ASP A 150 20.19 -7.53 29.84
CA ASP A 150 20.86 -7.59 31.14
C ASP A 150 19.84 -7.52 32.28
N VAL A 151 18.81 -6.68 32.13
CA VAL A 151 17.77 -6.47 33.15
C VAL A 151 16.70 -7.57 33.11
N PHE A 152 16.33 -8.01 31.91
CA PHE A 152 15.33 -9.05 31.64
C PHE A 152 15.91 -10.17 30.77
N PRO A 153 16.76 -11.05 31.34
CA PRO A 153 17.42 -12.12 30.59
C PRO A 153 16.43 -13.04 29.85
N PHE A 154 15.25 -13.28 30.44
CA PHE A 154 14.18 -14.06 29.82
C PHE A 154 13.78 -13.49 28.45
N LEU A 155 13.53 -12.18 28.38
CA LEU A 155 13.16 -11.51 27.13
C LEU A 155 14.35 -11.40 26.17
N GLY A 156 15.56 -11.32 26.69
CA GLY A 156 16.79 -11.27 25.89
C GLY A 156 17.10 -12.55 25.11
N SER A 157 16.54 -13.69 25.55
CA SER A 157 16.64 -14.98 24.87
C SER A 157 15.67 -15.16 23.70
N ASN A 158 14.68 -14.28 23.57
CA ASN A 158 13.73 -14.31 22.47
C ASN A 158 14.40 -13.80 21.17
N ILE A 159 14.12 -14.45 20.04
CA ILE A 159 14.60 -14.01 18.72
C ILE A 159 14.07 -12.62 18.35
N TYR A 160 12.95 -12.20 18.96
CA TYR A 160 12.37 -10.88 18.80
C TYR A 160 12.70 -9.99 20.01
N SER A 161 13.14 -8.76 19.76
CA SER A 161 13.50 -7.80 20.82
C SER A 161 12.25 -7.20 21.47
N GLY A 162 11.74 -7.86 22.51
CA GLY A 162 10.57 -7.39 23.27
C GLY A 162 10.88 -6.21 24.18
N ARG A 163 9.84 -5.50 24.61
CA ARG A 163 9.87 -4.45 25.63
C ARG A 163 8.91 -4.79 26.76
N CYS A 164 9.32 -4.46 27.98
CA CYS A 164 8.62 -4.79 29.20
C CYS A 164 8.13 -3.53 29.92
N LEU A 165 6.90 -3.61 30.43
CA LEU A 165 6.27 -2.61 31.28
C LEU A 165 5.81 -3.22 32.61
N VAL A 166 6.32 -2.64 33.71
CA VAL A 166 6.06 -3.07 35.09
C VAL A 166 5.46 -1.90 35.87
N GLY A 167 4.56 -2.18 36.81
CA GLY A 167 4.00 -1.18 37.72
C GLY A 167 2.60 -0.69 37.36
N PHE A 168 2.25 -0.57 36.07
CA PHE A 168 0.90 -0.18 35.65
C PHE A 168 0.43 -0.95 34.41
N SER A 169 -0.89 -0.97 34.17
CA SER A 169 -1.50 -1.70 33.05
C SER A 169 -2.42 -0.83 32.20
N ARG A 170 -2.82 0.35 32.71
CA ARG A 170 -3.73 1.28 32.04
C ARG A 170 -3.33 2.72 32.29
N VAL A 171 -3.53 3.57 31.29
CA VAL A 171 -3.48 5.04 31.42
C VAL A 171 -4.81 5.60 30.94
N ALA A 172 -5.48 6.37 31.80
CA ALA A 172 -6.78 6.98 31.49
C ALA A 172 -6.69 8.50 31.53
N LEU A 173 -7.39 9.13 30.58
CA LEU A 173 -7.58 10.58 30.52
C LEU A 173 -9.05 10.92 30.69
N TYR A 174 -9.35 11.98 31.42
CA TYR A 174 -10.70 12.53 31.51
C TYR A 174 -10.95 13.38 30.26
N SER A 175 -11.65 12.79 29.28
CA SER A 175 -11.73 13.21 27.88
C SER A 175 -13.18 13.33 27.41
N ASP A 176 -13.41 13.78 26.19
CA ASP A 176 -14.74 13.87 25.60
C ASP A 176 -15.42 12.50 25.46
N ALA A 177 -16.72 12.47 25.76
CA ALA A 177 -17.46 11.22 25.81
C ALA A 177 -17.68 10.55 24.45
N ASP A 178 -17.66 11.33 23.38
CA ASP A 178 -17.81 10.90 21.98
C ASP A 178 -16.53 10.31 21.37
N VAL A 179 -15.40 10.34 22.09
CA VAL A 179 -14.19 9.60 21.69
C VAL A 179 -14.51 8.13 21.54
N LYS A 180 -14.30 7.59 20.34
CA LYS A 180 -14.48 6.17 20.05
C LYS A 180 -13.36 5.33 20.66
N THR A 181 -13.69 4.20 21.24
CA THR A 181 -12.73 3.22 21.75
C THR A 181 -12.77 1.96 20.91
N VAL A 182 -11.61 1.60 20.34
CA VAL A 182 -11.39 0.34 19.63
C VAL A 182 -10.63 -0.60 20.55
N ALA A 183 -11.14 -1.79 20.80
CA ALA A 183 -10.43 -2.82 21.54
C ALA A 183 -10.00 -3.96 20.61
N LEU A 184 -8.76 -4.38 20.73
CA LEU A 184 -8.21 -5.53 20.02
C LEU A 184 -8.11 -6.69 21.00
N PHE A 185 -8.75 -7.82 20.69
CA PHE A 185 -8.72 -9.01 21.53
C PHE A 185 -8.13 -10.18 20.74
N GLY A 186 -7.15 -10.88 21.32
CA GLY A 186 -6.55 -11.99 20.61
C GLY A 186 -5.34 -12.63 21.26
N ASP A 187 -4.64 -13.39 20.42
CA ASP A 187 -3.46 -14.16 20.78
C ASP A 187 -2.14 -13.38 20.61
N SER A 188 -1.02 -14.10 20.38
CA SER A 188 0.31 -13.54 20.15
C SER A 188 0.38 -12.56 18.99
N ILE A 189 -0.40 -12.75 17.93
CA ILE A 189 -0.39 -11.86 16.77
C ILE A 189 -0.93 -10.48 17.16
N THR A 190 -1.92 -10.42 18.07
CA THR A 190 -2.42 -9.18 18.69
C THR A 190 -1.43 -8.64 19.72
N HIS A 191 -0.90 -9.49 20.59
CA HIS A 191 0.00 -9.10 21.67
C HIS A 191 1.28 -8.42 21.15
N MET A 192 1.89 -8.96 20.09
CA MET A 192 3.16 -8.47 19.53
C MET A 192 3.07 -7.09 18.86
N SER A 193 1.85 -6.68 18.51
CA SER A 193 1.49 -5.35 18.03
C SER A 193 1.89 -4.99 16.59
N TYR A 194 2.34 -5.96 15.78
CA TYR A 194 2.76 -5.68 14.39
C TYR A 194 1.63 -5.20 13.47
N TYR A 195 0.36 -5.56 13.72
CA TYR A 195 -0.78 -4.96 13.02
C TYR A 195 -1.47 -3.87 13.84
N SER A 196 -1.49 -3.98 15.17
CA SER A 196 -2.20 -3.00 16.02
C SER A 196 -1.53 -1.64 16.02
N ASP A 197 -0.20 -1.59 15.96
CA ASP A 197 0.55 -0.34 15.96
C ASP A 197 0.34 0.47 14.67
N PRO A 198 0.51 -0.09 13.45
CA PRO A 198 0.17 0.63 12.23
C PRO A 198 -1.31 0.99 12.17
N LEU A 199 -2.23 0.13 12.61
CA LEU A 199 -3.66 0.46 12.69
C LEU A 199 -3.90 1.69 13.56
N THR A 200 -3.32 1.71 14.76
CA THR A 200 -3.47 2.82 15.72
C THR A 200 -2.90 4.11 15.15
N LYS A 201 -1.72 4.06 14.50
CA LYS A 201 -1.13 5.23 13.82
C LYS A 201 -2.06 5.77 12.72
N MET A 202 -2.61 4.88 11.89
CA MET A 202 -3.52 5.26 10.81
C MET A 202 -4.81 5.88 11.37
N LEU A 203 -5.40 5.29 12.41
CA LEU A 203 -6.58 5.81 13.09
C LEU A 203 -6.31 7.19 13.71
N TYR A 204 -5.20 7.37 14.42
CA TYR A 204 -4.84 8.65 15.05
C TYR A 204 -4.60 9.76 14.02
N ARG A 205 -4.05 9.41 12.85
CA ARG A 205 -3.88 10.36 11.74
C ARG A 205 -5.21 10.77 11.11
N ARG A 206 -6.17 9.84 10.99
CA ARG A 206 -7.48 10.08 10.35
C ARG A 206 -8.50 10.72 11.29
N LEU A 207 -8.43 10.38 12.58
CA LEU A 207 -9.39 10.78 13.61
C LEU A 207 -8.66 11.41 14.81
N PRO A 208 -7.96 12.55 14.62
CA PRO A 208 -7.22 13.20 15.70
C PRO A 208 -8.19 13.64 16.80
N GLY A 209 -7.89 13.32 18.06
CA GLY A 209 -8.75 13.69 19.20
C GLY A 209 -9.99 12.82 19.38
N GLN A 210 -10.28 11.89 18.46
CA GLN A 210 -11.60 11.26 18.34
C GLN A 210 -11.61 9.75 18.53
N VAL A 211 -10.43 9.11 18.61
CA VAL A 211 -10.33 7.65 18.75
C VAL A 211 -9.15 7.23 19.64
N THR A 212 -9.33 6.13 20.37
CA THR A 212 -8.29 5.46 21.15
C THR A 212 -8.32 3.95 20.88
N VAL A 213 -7.17 3.29 21.03
CA VAL A 213 -7.01 1.85 20.80
C VAL A 213 -6.43 1.19 22.05
N ILE A 214 -7.01 0.05 22.47
CA ILE A 214 -6.48 -0.79 23.56
C ILE A 214 -6.14 -2.20 23.04
N ASN A 215 -5.10 -2.80 23.60
CA ASN A 215 -4.60 -4.11 23.18
C ASN A 215 -4.82 -5.15 24.29
N GLY A 216 -5.74 -6.08 24.05
CA GLY A 216 -6.08 -7.22 24.90
C GLY A 216 -5.41 -8.52 24.49
N GLY A 217 -4.31 -8.46 23.73
CA GLY A 217 -3.59 -9.63 23.24
C GLY A 217 -2.84 -10.39 24.34
N ILE A 218 -2.87 -11.72 24.32
CA ILE A 218 -2.03 -12.58 25.16
C ILE A 218 -1.28 -13.58 24.27
N GLY A 219 0.04 -13.64 24.42
CA GLY A 219 0.86 -14.58 23.65
C GLY A 219 0.43 -16.03 23.86
N GLY A 220 0.24 -16.80 22.78
CA GLY A 220 -0.14 -18.22 22.85
C GLY A 220 -1.52 -18.50 23.46
N ASN A 221 -2.38 -17.48 23.62
CA ASN A 221 -3.72 -17.65 24.17
C ASN A 221 -4.58 -18.54 23.26
N ARG A 222 -5.49 -19.27 23.89
CA ARG A 222 -6.47 -20.13 23.23
C ARG A 222 -7.86 -19.60 23.50
N LEU A 223 -8.74 -19.69 22.53
CA LEU A 223 -10.12 -19.23 22.61
C LEU A 223 -10.92 -19.98 23.68
N ILE A 224 -10.83 -21.33 23.70
CA ILE A 224 -11.74 -22.17 24.50
C ILE A 224 -11.05 -23.02 25.58
N ALA A 225 -9.73 -22.93 25.70
CA ALA A 225 -8.96 -23.73 26.66
C ALA A 225 -7.94 -22.86 27.41
N ASP A 226 -7.71 -23.19 28.67
CA ASP A 226 -6.69 -22.53 29.50
C ASP A 226 -5.27 -22.83 28.99
N ALA A 227 -4.27 -22.14 29.54
CA ALA A 227 -2.87 -22.49 29.35
C ALA A 227 -2.62 -24.00 29.62
N PRO A 228 -1.99 -24.73 28.68
CA PRO A 228 -1.55 -26.11 28.92
C PRO A 228 -0.51 -26.15 30.03
N TYR A 229 -0.56 -27.19 30.87
CA TYR A 229 0.53 -27.48 31.81
C TYR A 229 1.68 -28.16 31.07
N VAL A 230 2.84 -27.51 31.04
CA VAL A 230 4.04 -28.07 30.40
C VAL A 230 5.21 -27.99 31.37
N GLU A 231 5.60 -29.14 31.92
CA GLU A 231 6.65 -29.25 32.95
C GLU A 231 7.95 -28.51 32.56
N ALA A 232 8.38 -28.65 31.30
CA ALA A 232 9.62 -28.08 30.80
C ALA A 232 9.53 -26.59 30.41
N MET A 233 8.34 -25.98 30.42
CA MET A 233 8.18 -24.58 30.08
C MET A 233 8.28 -23.68 31.32
N PRO A 234 8.87 -22.47 31.18
CA PRO A 234 8.84 -21.45 32.22
C PRO A 234 7.40 -21.17 32.70
N GLY A 235 7.23 -21.12 34.02
CA GLY A 235 5.91 -20.96 34.65
C GLY A 235 4.92 -22.07 34.34
N HIS A 236 5.40 -23.24 33.89
CA HIS A 236 4.61 -24.38 33.47
C HIS A 236 3.57 -24.06 32.38
N GLY A 237 3.84 -23.06 31.53
CA GLY A 237 2.95 -22.64 30.44
C GLY A 237 1.93 -21.56 30.81
N LYS A 238 1.86 -21.12 32.07
CA LYS A 238 0.88 -20.11 32.55
C LYS A 238 0.87 -18.79 31.78
N LEU A 239 1.97 -18.45 31.11
CA LEU A 239 2.07 -17.26 30.26
C LEU A 239 1.02 -17.21 29.13
N PHE A 240 0.47 -18.37 28.73
CA PHE A 240 -0.59 -18.47 27.73
C PHE A 240 -1.99 -18.05 28.26
N GLY A 241 -2.11 -17.80 29.56
CA GLY A 241 -3.30 -17.22 30.18
C GLY A 241 -4.51 -18.14 30.26
N LYS A 242 -5.64 -17.56 30.66
CA LYS A 242 -6.96 -18.21 30.70
C LYS A 242 -7.58 -18.27 29.32
N ALA A 243 -8.50 -19.22 29.10
CA ALA A 243 -9.26 -19.30 27.86
C ALA A 243 -9.87 -17.93 27.49
N GLY A 244 -9.84 -17.59 26.20
CA GLY A 244 -10.36 -16.32 25.68
C GLY A 244 -11.80 -16.06 26.17
N ILE A 245 -12.66 -17.08 26.13
CA ILE A 245 -14.04 -17.01 26.62
C ILE A 245 -14.16 -16.72 28.13
N GLU A 246 -13.16 -17.05 28.95
CA GLU A 246 -13.16 -16.80 30.39
C GLU A 246 -12.64 -15.39 30.73
N ARG A 247 -11.66 -14.90 29.95
CA ARG A 247 -11.01 -13.60 30.24
C ARG A 247 -11.66 -12.42 29.51
N PHE A 248 -12.41 -12.66 28.43
CA PHE A 248 -12.90 -11.60 27.53
C PHE A 248 -13.60 -10.46 28.24
N GLU A 249 -14.59 -10.76 29.09
CA GLU A 249 -15.37 -9.70 29.75
C GLU A 249 -14.49 -8.86 30.68
N LYS A 250 -13.60 -9.49 31.45
CA LYS A 250 -12.67 -8.78 32.34
C LYS A 250 -11.71 -7.92 31.53
N ASP A 251 -11.02 -8.50 30.56
CA ASP A 251 -9.92 -7.82 29.87
C ASP A 251 -10.40 -6.65 29.00
N ILE A 252 -11.63 -6.74 28.48
CA ILE A 252 -12.20 -5.74 27.57
C ILE A 252 -13.14 -4.75 28.26
N TYR A 253 -13.90 -5.14 29.28
CA TYR A 253 -14.96 -4.30 29.87
C TYR A 253 -14.71 -3.84 31.30
N GLU A 254 -13.65 -4.28 31.98
CA GLU A 254 -13.40 -3.88 33.38
C GLU A 254 -13.21 -2.37 33.56
N ASP A 255 -12.43 -1.73 32.69
CA ASP A 255 -12.05 -0.32 32.82
C ASP A 255 -12.62 0.59 31.72
N THR A 256 -13.35 0.03 30.75
CA THR A 256 -13.89 0.76 29.61
C THR A 256 -15.11 0.05 29.02
N THR A 257 -15.80 0.70 28.07
CA THR A 257 -16.77 0.05 27.19
C THR A 257 -16.41 0.44 25.76
N PRO A 258 -15.77 -0.44 24.98
CA PRO A 258 -15.37 -0.13 23.61
C PRO A 258 -16.58 0.03 22.70
N ASP A 259 -16.46 0.89 21.69
CA ASP A 259 -17.45 1.01 20.63
C ASP A 259 -17.30 -0.11 19.59
N ILE A 260 -16.05 -0.51 19.33
CA ILE A 260 -15.69 -1.53 18.34
C ILE A 260 -14.68 -2.50 18.97
N ILE A 261 -14.89 -3.79 18.76
CA ILE A 261 -13.98 -4.86 19.12
C ILE A 261 -13.53 -5.57 17.86
N PHE A 262 -12.23 -5.77 17.70
CA PHE A 262 -11.69 -6.72 16.74
C PHE A 262 -11.19 -7.96 17.48
N CYS A 263 -11.77 -9.11 17.18
CA CYS A 263 -11.44 -10.39 17.79
C CYS A 263 -10.68 -11.28 16.80
N MET A 264 -9.44 -11.63 17.14
CA MET A 264 -8.58 -12.52 16.37
C MET A 264 -7.96 -13.58 17.29
N GLU A 265 -8.54 -14.77 17.26
CA GLU A 265 -8.18 -15.92 18.11
C GLU A 265 -8.28 -17.23 17.32
N GLY A 266 -7.70 -18.30 17.86
CA GLY A 266 -7.94 -19.67 17.39
C GLY A 266 -6.74 -20.38 16.76
N VAL A 267 -5.66 -19.68 16.43
CA VAL A 267 -4.45 -20.32 15.86
C VAL A 267 -3.82 -21.33 16.82
N ASN A 268 -3.84 -21.00 18.12
CA ASN A 268 -3.27 -21.86 19.16
C ASN A 268 -4.22 -23.01 19.49
N ASP A 269 -5.55 -22.83 19.42
CA ASP A 269 -6.50 -23.93 19.58
C ASP A 269 -6.36 -24.99 18.49
N CYS A 270 -5.99 -24.59 17.27
CA CYS A 270 -5.72 -25.52 16.18
C CYS A 270 -4.46 -26.37 16.41
N THR A 271 -3.49 -25.90 17.21
CA THR A 271 -2.13 -26.46 17.24
C THR A 271 -1.71 -26.99 18.62
N HIS A 272 -1.99 -26.27 19.70
CA HIS A 272 -1.46 -26.54 21.04
C HIS A 272 -1.82 -27.94 21.56
N SER A 273 -3.05 -28.42 21.34
CA SER A 273 -3.43 -29.77 21.81
C SER A 273 -2.58 -30.87 21.19
N PHE A 274 -2.07 -30.67 19.97
CA PHE A 274 -1.11 -31.58 19.34
C PHE A 274 0.32 -31.36 19.85
N VAL A 275 0.77 -30.10 19.89
CA VAL A 275 2.13 -29.72 20.33
C VAL A 275 2.39 -30.21 21.75
N PHE A 276 1.40 -30.09 22.64
CA PHE A 276 1.50 -30.46 24.04
C PHE A 276 0.89 -31.83 24.36
N LYS A 277 0.44 -32.58 23.34
CA LYS A 277 -0.09 -33.94 23.46
C LYS A 277 -1.22 -34.07 24.49
N GLU A 278 -2.19 -33.17 24.41
CA GLU A 278 -3.39 -33.22 25.24
C GLU A 278 -4.37 -34.28 24.75
N ASP A 279 -5.14 -34.88 25.67
CA ASP A 279 -6.14 -35.91 25.33
C ASP A 279 -7.33 -35.35 24.55
N LYS A 280 -7.68 -34.07 24.80
CA LYS A 280 -8.83 -33.41 24.19
C LYS A 280 -8.37 -32.48 23.08
N ILE A 281 -8.74 -32.82 21.84
CA ILE A 281 -8.51 -32.01 20.65
C ILE A 281 -9.82 -31.30 20.31
N PRO A 282 -9.84 -29.97 20.14
CA PRO A 282 -11.05 -29.24 19.79
C PRO A 282 -11.45 -29.45 18.33
N THR A 283 -12.73 -29.24 18.04
CA THR A 283 -13.26 -29.17 16.67
C THR A 283 -13.44 -27.72 16.22
N GLY A 284 -13.56 -27.46 14.91
CA GLY A 284 -13.89 -26.12 14.43
C GLY A 284 -15.25 -25.62 14.91
N GLU A 285 -16.17 -26.54 15.24
CA GLU A 285 -17.44 -26.23 15.91
C GLU A 285 -17.25 -25.73 17.35
N ASP A 286 -16.36 -26.36 18.12
CA ASP A 286 -16.06 -25.92 19.49
C ASP A 286 -15.50 -24.50 19.48
N LEU A 287 -14.62 -24.18 18.52
CA LEU A 287 -14.05 -22.84 18.34
C LEU A 287 -15.12 -21.84 17.93
N TRP A 288 -15.99 -22.19 16.97
CA TRP A 288 -17.11 -21.35 16.58
C TRP A 288 -18.04 -21.03 17.76
N ASN A 289 -18.41 -22.04 18.55
CA ASN A 289 -19.25 -21.86 19.74
C ASN A 289 -18.57 -20.96 20.79
N GLY A 290 -17.24 -21.02 20.91
CA GLY A 290 -16.47 -20.12 21.75
C GLY A 290 -16.51 -18.67 21.26
N LEU A 291 -16.26 -18.46 19.96
CA LEU A 291 -16.26 -17.14 19.35
C LEU A 291 -17.66 -16.50 19.38
N GLU A 292 -18.71 -17.30 19.17
CA GLU A 292 -20.10 -16.83 19.24
C GLU A 292 -20.47 -16.35 20.66
N LYS A 293 -19.94 -16.97 21.71
CA LYS A 293 -20.12 -16.46 23.09
C LYS A 293 -19.49 -15.08 23.27
N ILE A 294 -18.28 -14.87 22.73
CA ILE A 294 -17.61 -13.56 22.77
C ILE A 294 -18.44 -12.50 22.04
N ILE A 295 -18.94 -12.82 20.85
CA ILE A 295 -19.81 -11.94 20.06
C ILE A 295 -21.05 -11.55 20.88
N ASN A 296 -21.74 -12.54 21.46
CA ASN A 296 -22.94 -12.32 22.26
C ASN A 296 -22.68 -11.45 23.50
N ILE A 297 -21.57 -11.67 24.22
CA ILE A 297 -21.18 -10.84 25.36
C ILE A 297 -21.00 -9.39 24.89
N ALA A 298 -20.28 -9.19 23.79
CA ALA A 298 -20.01 -7.84 23.30
C ALA A 298 -21.27 -7.09 22.85
N HIS A 299 -22.15 -7.75 22.11
CA HIS A 299 -23.44 -7.18 21.72
C HIS A 299 -24.30 -6.83 22.94
N SER A 300 -24.30 -7.67 23.99
CA SER A 300 -25.03 -7.40 25.23
C SER A 300 -24.53 -6.14 25.97
N LYS A 301 -23.30 -5.71 25.70
CA LYS A 301 -22.68 -4.50 26.25
C LYS A 301 -22.72 -3.32 25.27
N GLY A 302 -23.27 -3.50 24.07
CA GLY A 302 -23.46 -2.45 23.06
C GLY A 302 -22.27 -2.20 22.13
N SER A 303 -21.25 -3.07 22.14
CA SER A 303 -20.09 -2.94 21.25
C SER A 303 -20.34 -3.64 19.92
N LYS A 304 -19.84 -3.09 18.81
CA LYS A 304 -19.74 -3.80 17.53
C LYS A 304 -18.58 -4.78 17.55
N VAL A 305 -18.72 -5.92 16.88
CA VAL A 305 -17.68 -6.96 16.82
C VAL A 305 -17.31 -7.26 15.38
N TYR A 306 -16.03 -7.05 15.07
CA TYR A 306 -15.39 -7.56 13.87
C TYR A 306 -14.56 -8.78 14.21
N ILE A 307 -14.66 -9.81 13.39
CA ILE A 307 -13.93 -11.08 13.55
C ILE A 307 -13.02 -11.33 12.34
N SER A 308 -12.09 -12.26 12.46
CA SER A 308 -11.26 -12.72 11.34
C SER A 308 -11.25 -14.24 11.19
N THR A 309 -11.02 -14.72 9.97
CA THR A 309 -10.54 -16.09 9.77
C THR A 309 -9.14 -16.26 10.38
N VAL A 310 -8.80 -17.49 10.77
CA VAL A 310 -7.46 -17.87 11.24
C VAL A 310 -6.51 -17.94 10.04
N MET A 311 -5.45 -17.13 10.08
CA MET A 311 -4.39 -17.10 9.06
C MET A 311 -3.72 -18.48 8.89
N PRO A 312 -3.03 -18.73 7.77
CA PRO A 312 -2.28 -19.97 7.61
C PRO A 312 -1.14 -20.05 8.64
N PHE A 313 -0.91 -21.26 9.17
CA PHE A 313 0.22 -21.55 10.05
C PHE A 313 1.15 -22.58 9.39
N GLY A 314 2.39 -22.17 9.11
CA GLY A 314 3.39 -22.90 8.34
C GLY A 314 4.09 -24.03 9.10
N CYS A 315 3.33 -24.90 9.79
CA CYS A 315 3.81 -26.10 10.51
C CYS A 315 4.42 -27.16 9.56
N TYR A 316 5.49 -26.81 8.85
CA TYR A 316 6.15 -27.66 7.86
C TYR A 316 6.76 -28.90 8.53
N ASN A 317 6.56 -30.07 7.91
CA ASN A 317 7.04 -31.38 8.37
C ASN A 317 6.54 -31.84 9.75
N GLU A 318 5.64 -31.11 10.40
CA GLU A 318 5.07 -31.54 11.67
C GLU A 318 4.04 -32.67 11.45
N PRO A 319 4.14 -33.81 12.16
CA PRO A 319 3.23 -34.93 11.99
C PRO A 319 1.75 -34.57 12.25
N PHE A 320 1.49 -33.53 13.03
CA PHE A 320 0.14 -33.08 13.39
C PHE A 320 -0.46 -32.04 12.44
N ARG A 321 0.30 -31.56 11.43
CA ARG A 321 -0.10 -30.45 10.55
C ARG A 321 -1.47 -30.68 9.90
N GLU A 322 -1.70 -31.86 9.33
CA GLU A 322 -2.95 -32.15 8.62
C GLU A 322 -4.17 -32.11 9.55
N ALA A 323 -4.04 -32.63 10.77
CA ALA A 323 -5.10 -32.62 11.76
C ALA A 323 -5.38 -31.19 12.27
N ALA A 324 -4.34 -30.40 12.52
CA ALA A 324 -4.48 -28.99 12.90
C ALA A 324 -5.13 -28.15 11.77
N GLU A 325 -4.71 -28.37 10.53
CA GLU A 325 -5.26 -27.66 9.36
C GLU A 325 -6.73 -28.01 9.13
N GLN A 326 -7.14 -29.25 9.41
CA GLN A 326 -8.55 -29.64 9.30
C GLN A 326 -9.44 -28.86 10.28
N ILE A 327 -8.95 -28.59 11.50
CA ILE A 327 -9.64 -27.74 12.50
C ILE A 327 -9.71 -26.31 11.98
N ARG A 328 -8.59 -25.77 11.48
CA ARG A 328 -8.53 -24.40 10.94
C ARG A 328 -9.51 -24.19 9.80
N GLN A 329 -9.54 -25.11 8.84
CA GLN A 329 -10.42 -25.04 7.67
C GLN A 329 -11.90 -25.14 8.06
N ASP A 330 -12.26 -26.05 8.97
CA ASP A 330 -13.63 -26.16 9.50
C ASP A 330 -14.05 -24.86 10.23
N PHE A 331 -13.19 -24.34 11.11
CA PHE A 331 -13.46 -23.09 11.82
C PHE A 331 -13.58 -21.90 10.87
N ASN A 332 -12.68 -21.77 9.89
CA ASN A 332 -12.73 -20.70 8.88
C ASN A 332 -13.96 -20.80 7.99
N ALA A 333 -14.41 -22.01 7.63
CA ALA A 333 -15.64 -22.20 6.87
C ALA A 333 -16.86 -21.69 7.65
N ARG A 334 -16.90 -21.92 8.97
CA ARG A 334 -17.96 -21.42 9.87
C ARG A 334 -17.90 -19.90 10.04
N ILE A 335 -16.70 -19.35 10.21
CA ILE A 335 -16.49 -17.89 10.25
C ILE A 335 -16.96 -17.22 8.95
N ARG A 336 -16.79 -17.85 7.79
CA ARG A 336 -17.26 -17.30 6.50
C ARG A 336 -18.77 -17.38 6.32
N SER A 337 -19.43 -18.38 6.91
CA SER A 337 -20.88 -18.60 6.75
C SER A 337 -21.72 -17.93 7.85
N GLN A 338 -21.07 -17.28 8.82
CA GLN A 338 -21.72 -16.66 9.96
C GLN A 338 -22.58 -15.43 9.61
N ASN A 339 -23.50 -15.10 10.50
CA ASN A 339 -24.31 -13.87 10.47
C ASN A 339 -24.45 -13.19 11.84
N SER A 340 -23.65 -13.62 12.82
CA SER A 340 -23.70 -13.17 14.22
C SER A 340 -22.83 -11.93 14.49
N ALA A 341 -21.70 -11.75 13.81
CA ALA A 341 -20.78 -10.60 13.97
C ALA A 341 -21.12 -9.44 13.01
N ASP A 342 -20.74 -8.22 13.39
CA ASP A 342 -20.98 -7.00 12.59
C ASP A 342 -20.11 -6.90 11.32
N GLY A 343 -19.05 -7.71 11.23
CA GLY A 343 -18.19 -7.77 10.06
C GLY A 343 -17.07 -8.80 10.16
N LEU A 344 -16.57 -9.19 8.99
CA LEU A 344 -15.53 -10.18 8.81
C LEU A 344 -14.35 -9.57 8.06
N ILE A 345 -13.13 -9.92 8.49
CA ILE A 345 -11.90 -9.73 7.73
C ILE A 345 -11.33 -11.12 7.43
N ASP A 346 -11.35 -11.54 6.17
CA ASP A 346 -10.81 -12.85 5.77
C ASP A 346 -9.28 -12.82 5.71
N LEU A 347 -8.64 -12.90 6.87
CA LEU A 347 -7.18 -12.87 7.00
C LEU A 347 -6.51 -14.12 6.42
N ASP A 348 -7.18 -15.28 6.42
CA ASP A 348 -6.73 -16.45 5.68
C ASP A 348 -6.55 -16.12 4.19
N GLU A 349 -7.59 -15.61 3.54
CA GLU A 349 -7.50 -15.24 2.13
C GLU A 349 -6.50 -14.10 1.88
N LEU A 350 -6.48 -13.09 2.74
CA LEU A 350 -5.60 -11.93 2.61
C LEU A 350 -4.13 -12.31 2.71
N MET A 351 -3.79 -13.25 3.60
CA MET A 351 -2.41 -13.53 3.96
C MET A 351 -1.85 -14.79 3.32
N ARG A 352 -2.68 -15.72 2.82
CA ARG A 352 -2.21 -16.99 2.23
C ARG A 352 -1.53 -16.82 0.86
N LYS A 353 -0.60 -17.72 0.53
CA LYS A 353 -0.08 -17.84 -0.84
C LYS A 353 -1.17 -18.36 -1.77
N GLU A 354 -1.08 -17.98 -3.05
CA GLU A 354 -2.03 -18.43 -4.07
C GLU A 354 -1.79 -19.87 -4.50
N ASP A 355 -0.52 -20.30 -4.48
CA ASP A 355 -0.06 -21.63 -4.87
C ASP A 355 -0.01 -22.62 -3.70
N ASP A 356 0.08 -22.13 -2.45
CA ASP A 356 -0.02 -22.95 -1.25
C ASP A 356 -0.77 -22.24 -0.11
N ILE A 357 -2.05 -22.56 0.02
CA ILE A 357 -2.98 -21.92 0.96
C ILE A 357 -2.64 -22.18 2.44
N HIS A 358 -1.69 -23.06 2.73
CA HIS A 358 -1.24 -23.38 4.08
C HIS A 358 -0.14 -22.45 4.59
N PHE A 359 0.38 -21.56 3.75
CA PHE A 359 1.46 -20.64 4.11
C PHE A 359 1.08 -19.19 3.86
N MET A 360 1.66 -18.29 4.66
CA MET A 360 1.59 -16.87 4.42
C MET A 360 2.43 -16.45 3.21
N LYS A 361 2.04 -15.35 2.55
CA LYS A 361 2.76 -14.71 1.43
C LYS A 361 4.20 -14.39 1.82
N ASP A 362 5.13 -14.66 0.90
CA ASP A 362 6.55 -14.37 1.11
C ASP A 362 6.76 -12.88 1.41
N GLY A 363 7.66 -12.58 2.34
CA GLY A 363 7.94 -11.21 2.77
C GLY A 363 6.94 -10.62 3.77
N MET A 364 5.85 -11.32 4.11
CA MET A 364 4.83 -10.82 5.05
C MET A 364 4.87 -11.48 6.44
N HIS A 365 5.76 -12.43 6.68
CA HIS A 365 5.89 -13.15 7.96
C HIS A 365 7.35 -13.20 8.45
N PHE A 366 7.57 -13.56 9.71
CA PHE A 366 8.91 -13.68 10.31
C PHE A 366 9.70 -14.92 9.89
N GLY A 367 9.06 -15.83 9.16
CA GLY A 367 9.63 -17.14 8.81
C GLY A 367 9.36 -18.25 9.83
N ASP A 368 8.69 -17.95 10.94
CA ASP A 368 8.28 -18.92 11.96
C ASP A 368 6.97 -19.67 11.63
N GLY A 369 6.36 -19.30 10.50
CA GLY A 369 5.13 -19.88 10.00
C GLY A 369 3.86 -19.32 10.64
N VAL A 370 3.90 -18.52 11.70
CA VAL A 370 2.70 -18.11 12.45
C VAL A 370 2.53 -16.59 12.50
N HIS A 371 3.63 -15.84 12.66
CA HIS A 371 3.54 -14.41 12.95
C HIS A 371 3.78 -13.54 11.70
N PRO A 372 2.87 -12.60 11.39
CA PRO A 372 3.12 -11.57 10.40
C PRO A 372 4.24 -10.63 10.88
N ASN A 373 5.06 -10.17 9.93
CA ASN A 373 6.08 -9.16 10.19
C ASN A 373 5.47 -7.74 10.03
N ALA A 374 6.32 -6.70 10.01
CA ALA A 374 5.85 -5.32 9.84
C ALA A 374 5.07 -5.08 8.53
N GLU A 375 5.47 -5.71 7.41
CA GLU A 375 4.76 -5.54 6.14
C GLU A 375 3.43 -6.29 6.13
N GLY A 376 3.40 -7.53 6.63
CA GLY A 376 2.15 -8.27 6.83
C GLY A 376 1.19 -7.54 7.77
N GLY A 377 1.72 -6.97 8.86
CA GLY A 377 0.98 -6.17 9.82
C GLY A 377 0.31 -4.93 9.22
N LYS A 378 0.97 -4.22 8.28
CA LYS A 378 0.39 -3.09 7.54
C LYS A 378 -0.78 -3.51 6.64
N VAL A 379 -0.68 -4.68 6.02
CA VAL A 379 -1.75 -5.25 5.18
C VAL A 379 -2.99 -5.52 6.03
N ILE A 380 -2.82 -6.22 7.16
CA ILE A 380 -3.89 -6.49 8.13
C ILE A 380 -4.50 -5.18 8.67
N ALA A 381 -3.65 -4.23 9.09
CA ALA A 381 -4.08 -2.94 9.61
C ALA A 381 -4.93 -2.15 8.61
N SER A 382 -4.56 -2.17 7.33
CA SER A 382 -5.28 -1.47 6.27
C SER A 382 -6.66 -2.05 6.03
N ALA A 383 -6.79 -3.39 6.00
CA ALA A 383 -8.08 -4.05 5.86
C ALA A 383 -9.01 -3.73 7.04
N LEU A 384 -8.49 -3.75 8.26
CA LEU A 384 -9.26 -3.45 9.46
C LEU A 384 -9.64 -1.95 9.56
N LEU A 385 -8.76 -1.04 9.14
CA LEU A 385 -9.03 0.40 9.13
C LEU A 385 -10.30 0.74 8.33
N LEU A 386 -10.43 0.17 7.13
CA LEU A 386 -11.59 0.41 6.26
C LEU A 386 -12.90 -0.02 6.94
N LYS A 387 -12.91 -1.18 7.61
CA LYS A 387 -14.07 -1.64 8.39
C LYS A 387 -14.38 -0.74 9.59
N ILE A 388 -13.36 -0.23 10.28
CA ILE A 388 -13.56 0.69 11.41
C ILE A 388 -14.11 2.05 10.96
N LEU A 389 -13.63 2.59 9.84
CA LEU A 389 -14.08 3.87 9.31
C LEU A 389 -15.41 3.77 8.55
N GLY A 390 -15.80 2.57 8.13
CA GLY A 390 -16.92 2.38 7.20
C GLY A 390 -16.62 2.95 5.81
N GLU A 391 -15.34 3.09 5.46
CA GLU A 391 -14.86 3.57 4.16
C GLU A 391 -14.64 2.37 3.22
N SER A 392 -14.92 2.56 1.93
CA SER A 392 -14.39 1.68 0.88
C SER A 392 -13.09 2.26 0.33
N MET A 393 -12.17 1.40 -0.10
CA MET A 393 -10.96 1.81 -0.81
C MET A 393 -11.28 2.73 -1.99
N ASP A 394 -10.60 3.88 -2.08
CA ASP A 394 -10.64 4.74 -3.25
C ASP A 394 -9.78 4.12 -4.36
N PHE A 395 -10.40 3.26 -5.16
CA PHE A 395 -9.69 2.56 -6.21
C PHE A 395 -9.16 3.49 -7.30
N ARG A 396 -9.76 4.69 -7.50
CA ARG A 396 -9.27 5.64 -8.50
C ARG A 396 -7.88 6.14 -8.12
N LYS A 397 -7.68 6.48 -6.84
CA LYS A 397 -6.35 6.79 -6.30
C LYS A 397 -5.37 5.65 -6.52
N GLU A 398 -5.80 4.42 -6.27
CA GLU A 398 -4.90 3.26 -6.40
C GLU A 398 -4.49 3.03 -7.86
N GLN A 399 -5.39 3.28 -8.82
CA GLN A 399 -5.11 3.29 -10.26
C GLN A 399 -4.14 4.41 -10.63
N HIS A 400 -4.33 5.63 -10.11
CA HIS A 400 -3.43 6.76 -10.34
C HIS A 400 -1.98 6.44 -9.96
N LEU A 401 -1.79 5.88 -8.76
CA LEU A 401 -0.47 5.47 -8.27
C LEU A 401 0.19 4.36 -9.11
N ALA A 402 -0.57 3.61 -9.91
CA ALA A 402 -0.04 2.56 -10.79
C ALA A 402 0.39 3.08 -12.16
N ILE A 403 0.07 4.34 -12.52
CA ILE A 403 0.36 4.91 -13.84
C ILE A 403 1.85 4.84 -14.19
N PRO A 404 2.79 5.25 -13.32
CA PRO A 404 4.23 5.16 -13.63
C PRO A 404 4.71 3.72 -13.90
N LEU A 405 4.05 2.71 -13.34
CA LEU A 405 4.38 1.31 -13.59
C LEU A 405 3.99 0.89 -15.00
N PHE A 406 2.78 1.25 -15.42
CA PHE A 406 2.28 0.96 -16.77
C PHE A 406 3.04 1.71 -17.86
N GLU A 407 3.49 2.92 -17.56
CA GLU A 407 4.19 3.78 -18.51
C GLU A 407 5.68 3.46 -18.63
N ASN A 408 6.24 2.62 -17.74
CA ASN A 408 7.60 2.08 -17.87
C ASN A 408 7.63 0.54 -17.92
N PRO A 409 7.02 -0.08 -18.95
CA PRO A 409 6.93 -1.54 -19.05
C PRO A 409 8.26 -2.25 -19.39
N ILE A 410 9.35 -1.49 -19.56
CA ILE A 410 10.68 -2.02 -19.87
C ILE A 410 11.36 -2.53 -18.60
N ASP A 411 11.12 -1.88 -17.46
CA ASP A 411 11.78 -2.20 -16.19
C ASP A 411 10.95 -3.17 -15.32
N TYR A 412 9.68 -3.40 -15.65
CA TYR A 412 8.79 -4.27 -14.89
C TYR A 412 8.44 -5.57 -15.63
N PRO A 413 8.14 -6.67 -14.90
CA PRO A 413 7.63 -7.90 -15.47
C PRO A 413 6.31 -7.66 -16.23
N VAL A 414 6.37 -7.85 -17.54
CA VAL A 414 5.24 -7.53 -18.43
C VAL A 414 4.00 -8.39 -18.16
N GLU A 415 4.18 -9.64 -17.72
CA GLU A 415 3.06 -10.52 -17.37
C GLU A 415 2.28 -9.99 -16.17
N THR A 416 2.98 -9.44 -15.16
CA THR A 416 2.34 -8.82 -14.00
C THR A 416 1.61 -7.54 -14.39
N LEU A 417 2.20 -6.71 -15.25
CA LEU A 417 1.52 -5.53 -15.79
C LEU A 417 0.25 -5.94 -16.57
N ALA A 418 0.33 -6.97 -17.41
CA ALA A 418 -0.82 -7.50 -18.14
C ALA A 418 -1.92 -7.99 -17.19
N ASP A 419 -1.57 -8.68 -16.10
CA ASP A 419 -2.53 -9.09 -15.06
C ASP A 419 -3.21 -7.89 -14.39
N MET A 420 -2.45 -6.83 -14.10
CA MET A 420 -3.01 -5.60 -13.54
C MET A 420 -3.98 -4.93 -14.53
N VAL A 421 -3.66 -4.89 -15.83
CA VAL A 421 -4.60 -4.40 -16.87
C VAL A 421 -5.87 -5.25 -16.89
N ARG A 422 -5.76 -6.59 -16.88
CA ARG A 422 -6.92 -7.49 -16.81
C ARG A 422 -7.77 -7.22 -15.57
N LEU A 423 -7.15 -6.99 -14.42
CA LEU A 423 -7.86 -6.66 -13.17
C LEU A 423 -8.63 -5.35 -13.29
N VAL A 424 -8.06 -4.29 -13.87
CA VAL A 424 -8.76 -3.01 -14.08
C VAL A 424 -10.06 -3.22 -14.88
N PHE A 425 -10.00 -3.98 -15.97
CA PHE A 425 -11.19 -4.29 -16.79
C PHE A 425 -12.20 -5.13 -16.01
N LYS A 426 -11.75 -6.18 -15.32
CA LYS A 426 -12.64 -7.02 -14.49
C LYS A 426 -13.32 -6.22 -13.37
N ILE A 427 -12.60 -5.34 -12.69
CA ILE A 427 -13.11 -4.48 -11.60
C ILE A 427 -14.17 -3.51 -12.14
N ARG A 428 -13.93 -2.94 -13.31
CA ARG A 428 -14.87 -2.02 -13.98
C ARG A 428 -16.18 -2.74 -14.32
N ASP A 429 -16.10 -3.96 -14.82
CA ASP A 429 -17.26 -4.71 -15.31
C ASP A 429 -17.94 -5.53 -14.19
N CYS A 430 -17.32 -5.64 -13.01
CA CYS A 430 -17.82 -6.38 -11.85
C CYS A 430 -19.02 -5.67 -11.20
N LYS A 431 -20.12 -6.42 -11.03
CA LYS A 431 -21.34 -5.94 -10.36
C LYS A 431 -21.43 -6.38 -8.89
N ASP A 432 -20.67 -7.38 -8.48
CA ASP A 432 -20.64 -7.88 -7.12
C ASP A 432 -19.67 -7.03 -6.28
N PRO A 433 -20.14 -6.31 -5.24
CA PRO A 433 -19.27 -5.47 -4.41
C PRO A 433 -18.14 -6.23 -3.72
N ALA A 434 -18.36 -7.47 -3.27
CA ALA A 434 -17.37 -8.25 -2.54
C ALA A 434 -16.24 -8.74 -3.46
N GLU A 435 -16.61 -9.29 -4.62
CA GLU A 435 -15.63 -9.69 -5.64
C GLU A 435 -14.87 -8.47 -6.20
N LYS A 436 -15.56 -7.33 -6.32
CA LYS A 436 -14.93 -6.07 -6.72
C LYS A 436 -13.88 -5.62 -5.70
N GLU A 437 -14.22 -5.58 -4.41
CA GLU A 437 -13.29 -5.22 -3.32
C GLU A 437 -12.07 -6.16 -3.33
N LYS A 438 -12.29 -7.46 -3.46
CA LYS A 438 -11.21 -8.46 -3.56
C LYS A 438 -10.26 -8.21 -4.72
N MET A 439 -10.78 -7.98 -5.92
CA MET A 439 -9.95 -7.68 -7.09
C MET A 439 -9.20 -6.36 -6.96
N GLN A 440 -9.80 -5.35 -6.33
CA GLN A 440 -9.13 -4.08 -6.06
C GLN A 440 -7.96 -4.27 -5.09
N HIS A 441 -8.12 -5.10 -4.05
CA HIS A 441 -7.01 -5.44 -3.15
C HIS A 441 -5.90 -6.19 -3.88
N LYS A 442 -6.25 -7.17 -4.73
CA LYS A 442 -5.26 -7.86 -5.56
C LYS A 442 -4.49 -6.91 -6.47
N PHE A 443 -5.17 -5.93 -7.06
CA PHE A 443 -4.50 -4.89 -7.87
C PHE A 443 -3.49 -4.08 -7.04
N VAL A 444 -3.86 -3.67 -5.82
CA VAL A 444 -2.97 -2.94 -4.91
C VAL A 444 -1.76 -3.79 -4.49
N GLU A 445 -1.96 -5.08 -4.22
CA GLU A 445 -0.87 -6.00 -3.90
C GLU A 445 0.15 -6.10 -5.05
N LEU A 446 -0.32 -6.31 -6.28
CA LEU A 446 0.55 -6.39 -7.45
C LEU A 446 1.30 -5.07 -7.69
N ARG A 447 0.61 -3.93 -7.55
CA ARG A 447 1.24 -2.61 -7.67
C ARG A 447 2.36 -2.42 -6.65
N ASN A 448 2.09 -2.69 -5.37
CA ASN A 448 3.06 -2.52 -4.30
C ASN A 448 4.25 -3.47 -4.46
N MET A 449 4.02 -4.70 -4.92
CA MET A 449 5.09 -5.65 -5.24
C MET A 449 6.02 -5.09 -6.32
N LEU A 450 5.46 -4.62 -7.44
CA LEU A 450 6.26 -4.03 -8.51
C LEU A 450 7.07 -2.81 -8.04
N GLN A 451 6.46 -1.94 -7.24
CA GLN A 451 7.08 -0.72 -6.75
C GLN A 451 8.26 -0.97 -5.79
N ASN A 452 8.19 -2.02 -4.97
CA ASN A 452 9.17 -2.28 -3.92
C ASN A 452 10.33 -3.20 -4.35
N THR A 453 10.15 -3.96 -5.43
CA THR A 453 11.08 -5.03 -5.81
C THR A 453 12.02 -4.66 -6.95
N TYR A 454 11.61 -3.76 -7.85
CA TYR A 454 12.35 -3.50 -9.08
C TYR A 454 13.00 -2.12 -9.08
N GLU A 455 14.27 -2.07 -9.50
CA GLU A 455 14.98 -0.83 -9.72
C GLU A 455 14.52 -0.20 -11.04
N VAL A 456 14.08 1.06 -10.96
CA VAL A 456 13.61 1.82 -12.13
C VAL A 456 14.79 2.56 -12.75
N LYS A 457 15.01 2.36 -14.05
CA LYS A 457 16.01 3.14 -14.79
C LYS A 457 15.41 4.49 -15.12
N ALA A 458 16.24 5.53 -14.98
CA ALA A 458 15.81 6.88 -15.34
C ALA A 458 15.48 6.94 -16.86
N PRO A 459 14.30 7.44 -17.24
CA PRO A 459 13.96 7.62 -18.64
C PRO A 459 14.74 8.82 -19.22
N VAL A 460 14.68 8.98 -20.54
CA VAL A 460 15.20 10.19 -21.18
C VAL A 460 14.15 11.30 -21.06
N TYR A 461 14.31 12.18 -20.09
CA TYR A 461 13.47 13.39 -20.01
C TYR A 461 13.70 14.29 -21.22
N LEU A 462 12.60 14.73 -21.83
CA LEU A 462 12.65 15.51 -23.08
C LEU A 462 13.11 16.95 -22.88
N TRP A 463 12.90 17.49 -21.69
CA TRP A 463 13.16 18.89 -21.37
C TRP A 463 14.01 18.98 -20.08
N PRO A 464 14.93 19.95 -20.01
CA PRO A 464 15.56 20.31 -18.74
C PRO A 464 14.52 20.78 -17.72
N ASP A 465 14.87 20.67 -16.44
CA ASP A 465 14.03 21.13 -15.33
C ASP A 465 13.63 22.61 -15.50
N GLY A 466 12.33 22.89 -15.40
CA GLY A 466 11.78 24.23 -15.54
C GLY A 466 11.79 24.81 -16.97
N LYS A 467 12.11 24.00 -17.99
CA LYS A 467 12.19 24.44 -19.40
C LYS A 467 11.12 23.82 -20.31
N ILE A 468 10.11 23.13 -19.76
CA ILE A 468 8.99 22.57 -20.53
C ILE A 468 8.12 23.74 -21.05
N PRO A 469 7.90 23.90 -22.36
CA PRO A 469 7.02 24.95 -22.89
C PRO A 469 5.56 24.62 -22.57
N GLY A 470 4.83 25.59 -22.03
CA GLY A 470 3.42 25.40 -21.68
C GLY A 470 2.71 26.70 -21.34
N PHE A 471 1.39 26.63 -21.18
CA PHE A 471 0.57 27.78 -20.80
C PHE A 471 0.37 27.91 -19.28
N ASN A 472 0.84 26.93 -18.50
CA ASN A 472 0.76 26.89 -17.03
C ASN A 472 -0.67 27.01 -16.45
N GLU A 473 -1.69 26.55 -17.19
CA GLU A 473 -3.10 26.62 -16.78
C GLU A 473 -3.49 25.49 -15.81
N TYR A 474 -2.78 24.36 -15.84
CA TYR A 474 -3.03 23.19 -15.01
C TYR A 474 -2.20 23.25 -13.72
N THR A 475 -2.87 23.25 -12.56
CA THR A 475 -2.22 23.51 -11.26
C THR A 475 -2.59 22.53 -10.15
N HIS A 476 -3.64 21.72 -10.33
CA HIS A 476 -4.09 20.71 -9.36
C HIS A 476 -4.77 19.56 -10.12
N ASN A 477 -4.69 18.35 -9.55
CA ASN A 477 -5.35 17.13 -10.03
C ASN A 477 -6.17 16.51 -8.90
N ASP A 478 -7.07 17.32 -8.33
CA ASP A 478 -7.92 16.87 -7.23
C ASP A 478 -8.79 15.69 -7.72
N ASP A 479 -9.00 14.69 -6.88
CA ASP A 479 -9.74 13.46 -7.18
C ASP A 479 -9.17 12.56 -8.30
N TYR A 480 -7.90 12.78 -8.71
CA TYR A 480 -7.22 11.96 -9.70
C TYR A 480 -8.01 11.89 -11.03
N GLU A 481 -8.52 13.04 -11.49
CA GLU A 481 -9.27 13.14 -12.74
C GLU A 481 -8.41 12.81 -13.96
N TYR A 482 -7.13 13.21 -13.93
CA TYR A 482 -6.16 13.00 -14.99
C TYR A 482 -5.07 12.01 -14.57
N ALA A 483 -4.52 11.30 -15.55
CA ALA A 483 -3.44 10.34 -15.37
C ALA A 483 -2.14 10.96 -14.82
N HIS A 484 -1.90 12.24 -15.12
CA HIS A 484 -0.66 12.92 -14.80
C HIS A 484 -0.90 14.16 -13.96
N ASP A 485 -0.10 14.32 -12.90
CA ASP A 485 -0.12 15.49 -12.03
C ASP A 485 0.53 16.70 -12.71
N PRO A 486 0.29 17.94 -12.23
CA PRO A 486 0.78 19.16 -12.87
C PRO A 486 2.31 19.26 -13.02
N ASP A 487 3.07 18.51 -12.22
CA ASP A 487 4.53 18.43 -12.24
C ASP A 487 5.08 17.36 -13.21
N PHE A 488 4.20 16.69 -13.96
CA PHE A 488 4.57 15.68 -14.94
C PHE A 488 5.56 16.23 -15.98
N LYS A 489 6.62 15.45 -16.21
CA LYS A 489 7.67 15.75 -17.18
C LYS A 489 7.62 14.72 -18.30
N PRO A 490 7.43 15.13 -19.56
CA PRO A 490 7.35 14.18 -20.67
C PRO A 490 8.73 13.57 -20.93
N TYR A 491 8.74 12.27 -21.26
CA TYR A 491 9.96 11.48 -21.40
C TYR A 491 9.87 10.46 -22.54
N LEU A 492 11.04 9.96 -22.94
CA LEU A 492 11.21 8.94 -23.96
C LEU A 492 11.82 7.69 -23.32
N LEU A 493 11.26 6.54 -23.66
CA LEU A 493 11.86 5.23 -23.36
C LEU A 493 12.48 4.63 -24.61
N GLU A 494 13.66 4.03 -24.44
CA GLU A 494 14.45 3.42 -25.52
C GLU A 494 14.20 1.90 -25.55
N VAL A 495 13.52 1.40 -26.58
CA VAL A 495 13.29 -0.04 -26.83
C VAL A 495 14.17 -0.44 -28.02
N LEU A 496 15.46 -0.55 -27.76
CA LEU A 496 16.49 -0.61 -28.80
C LEU A 496 16.75 -2.04 -29.29
N LEU A 497 17.18 -2.12 -30.56
CA LEU A 497 17.73 -3.33 -31.15
C LEU A 497 19.07 -3.70 -30.52
N PRO A 498 19.37 -5.01 -30.43
CA PRO A 498 20.72 -5.51 -30.19
C PRO A 498 21.78 -4.84 -31.09
N GLU A 499 22.98 -4.64 -30.54
CA GLU A 499 24.12 -4.01 -31.24
C GLU A 499 24.49 -4.67 -32.57
N ASN A 500 24.28 -5.99 -32.67
CA ASN A 500 24.61 -6.78 -33.86
C ASN A 500 23.54 -6.70 -34.97
N ILE A 501 22.42 -6.01 -34.76
CA ILE A 501 21.37 -5.83 -35.77
C ILE A 501 21.47 -4.42 -36.36
N LYS A 502 21.57 -4.35 -37.69
CA LYS A 502 21.54 -3.09 -38.44
C LYS A 502 20.09 -2.58 -38.54
N PRO A 503 19.78 -1.38 -38.03
CA PRO A 503 18.42 -0.85 -38.10
C PRO A 503 17.97 -0.51 -39.53
N LYS A 504 16.68 -0.71 -39.80
CA LYS A 504 15.97 -0.24 -41.00
C LYS A 504 15.58 1.24 -40.91
N GLY A 505 15.49 1.77 -39.69
CA GLY A 505 15.05 3.12 -39.34
C GLY A 505 14.61 3.17 -37.87
N ALA A 506 13.95 4.26 -37.47
CA ALA A 506 13.40 4.42 -36.13
C ALA A 506 11.87 4.59 -36.15
N MET A 507 11.22 4.06 -35.11
CA MET A 507 9.80 4.23 -34.84
C MET A 507 9.60 4.85 -33.46
N ILE A 508 8.83 5.93 -33.37
CA ILE A 508 8.40 6.52 -32.11
C ILE A 508 6.90 6.24 -31.94
N THR A 509 6.54 5.50 -30.91
CA THR A 509 5.15 5.14 -30.59
C THR A 509 4.58 6.09 -29.54
N ILE A 510 3.29 6.42 -29.68
CA ILE A 510 2.54 7.28 -28.75
C ILE A 510 1.18 6.63 -28.46
N ALA A 511 0.97 6.22 -27.21
CA ALA A 511 -0.26 5.57 -26.77
C ALA A 511 -1.48 6.49 -26.84
N GLY A 512 -2.66 5.89 -26.92
CA GLY A 512 -3.95 6.58 -26.84
C GLY A 512 -4.40 6.87 -25.42
N GLY A 513 -5.59 7.46 -25.30
CA GLY A 513 -6.13 7.93 -24.02
C GLY A 513 -5.21 8.99 -23.38
N GLU A 514 -4.97 8.83 -22.09
CA GLU A 514 -4.01 9.63 -21.30
C GLU A 514 -2.72 8.85 -21.04
N HIS A 515 -2.33 7.96 -21.97
CA HIS A 515 -1.24 7.00 -21.78
C HIS A 515 -1.60 5.90 -20.75
N GLY A 516 -0.90 5.82 -19.62
CA GLY A 516 -1.13 4.81 -18.58
C GLY A 516 -1.03 3.38 -19.10
N MET A 517 -2.02 2.54 -18.76
CA MET A 517 -2.07 1.12 -19.15
C MET A 517 -1.97 0.86 -20.66
N ASN A 518 -2.38 1.82 -21.49
CA ASN A 518 -2.30 1.68 -22.94
C ASN A 518 -0.85 1.64 -23.44
N VAL A 519 0.12 2.16 -22.68
CA VAL A 519 1.55 2.08 -23.04
C VAL A 519 2.01 0.61 -23.13
N VAL A 520 1.45 -0.29 -22.31
CA VAL A 520 1.80 -1.72 -22.33
C VAL A 520 1.42 -2.35 -23.68
N SER A 521 0.18 -2.15 -24.14
CA SER A 521 -0.34 -2.77 -25.37
C SER A 521 -0.06 -1.96 -26.63
N GLU A 522 -0.35 -0.67 -26.64
CA GLU A 522 -0.26 0.17 -27.84
C GLU A 522 1.16 0.64 -28.14
N CYS A 523 2.07 0.65 -27.15
CA CYS A 523 3.46 1.04 -27.37
C CYS A 523 4.42 -0.13 -27.20
N TYR A 524 4.54 -0.71 -26.01
CA TYR A 524 5.59 -1.68 -25.73
C TYR A 524 5.47 -2.97 -26.56
N GLN A 525 4.26 -3.55 -26.67
CA GLN A 525 4.05 -4.70 -27.57
C GLN A 525 4.37 -4.35 -29.03
N ILE A 526 4.00 -3.16 -29.49
CA ILE A 526 4.25 -2.71 -30.87
C ILE A 526 5.73 -2.48 -31.10
N CYS A 527 6.43 -1.84 -30.17
CA CYS A 527 7.88 -1.67 -30.19
C CYS A 527 8.60 -3.01 -30.32
N LYS A 528 8.21 -4.03 -29.54
CA LYS A 528 8.77 -5.39 -29.65
C LYS A 528 8.53 -5.99 -31.03
N ASN A 529 7.31 -5.89 -31.54
CA ASN A 529 6.97 -6.40 -32.88
C ASN A 529 7.80 -5.71 -33.97
N PHE A 530 8.03 -4.40 -33.87
CA PHE A 530 8.85 -3.67 -34.83
C PHE A 530 10.37 -3.83 -34.60
N ASN A 531 10.82 -4.13 -33.39
CA ASN A 531 12.19 -4.60 -33.16
C ASN A 531 12.45 -5.92 -33.89
N ASP A 532 11.51 -6.88 -33.82
CA ASP A 532 11.61 -8.15 -34.57
C ASP A 532 11.67 -7.92 -36.08
N ARG A 533 11.16 -6.78 -36.55
CA ARG A 533 11.23 -6.34 -37.96
C ARG A 533 12.43 -5.45 -38.25
N GLY A 534 13.28 -5.15 -37.27
CA GLY A 534 14.55 -4.44 -37.45
C GLY A 534 14.47 -2.91 -37.31
N TYR A 535 13.52 -2.36 -36.57
CA TYR A 535 13.48 -0.93 -36.24
C TYR A 535 14.04 -0.63 -34.85
N GLN A 536 14.73 0.50 -34.69
CA GLN A 536 14.92 1.09 -33.36
C GLN A 536 13.58 1.66 -32.90
N CYS A 537 13.14 1.29 -31.71
CA CYS A 537 11.83 1.70 -31.23
C CYS A 537 11.96 2.58 -30.00
N PHE A 538 11.05 3.56 -29.90
CA PHE A 538 10.96 4.48 -28.79
C PHE A 538 9.50 4.61 -28.37
N ILE A 539 9.28 4.79 -27.06
CA ILE A 539 7.97 5.09 -26.51
C ILE A 539 8.01 6.52 -26.00
N LEU A 540 7.14 7.37 -26.54
CA LEU A 540 6.95 8.72 -26.03
C LEU A 540 5.77 8.75 -25.06
N VAL A 541 6.06 9.09 -23.82
CA VAL A 541 5.07 9.46 -22.81
C VAL A 541 5.09 10.99 -22.71
N GLY A 542 4.18 11.62 -23.45
CA GLY A 542 4.06 13.06 -23.57
C GLY A 542 2.90 13.61 -22.73
N ARG A 543 2.67 14.93 -22.76
CA ARG A 543 1.42 15.49 -22.22
C ARG A 543 0.25 15.08 -23.11
N PRO A 544 -0.82 14.45 -22.58
CA PRO A 544 -1.99 14.08 -23.37
C PRO A 544 -2.74 15.31 -23.88
N ASN A 545 -3.36 15.16 -25.05
CA ASN A 545 -4.10 16.23 -25.71
C ASN A 545 -5.56 16.30 -25.24
N ARG A 546 -6.12 17.53 -25.18
CA ARG A 546 -7.51 17.88 -24.81
C ARG A 546 -7.86 17.64 -23.34
N ARG A 547 -7.20 18.44 -22.48
CA ARG A 547 -7.25 18.47 -21.01
C ARG A 547 -6.30 17.46 -20.35
N PRO A 548 -5.59 17.88 -19.29
CA PRO A 548 -5.52 19.25 -18.81
C PRO A 548 -4.69 20.15 -19.75
N TRP A 549 -3.91 19.58 -20.67
CA TRP A 549 -3.08 20.32 -21.63
C TRP A 549 -3.75 20.59 -22.98
N LYS A 550 -3.27 21.62 -23.66
CA LYS A 550 -3.68 22.00 -25.02
C LYS A 550 -2.93 21.21 -26.08
N GLY A 551 -3.48 21.17 -27.30
CA GLY A 551 -2.87 20.46 -28.41
C GLY A 551 -1.45 20.94 -28.76
N GLN A 552 -1.19 22.24 -28.62
CA GLN A 552 0.15 22.82 -28.82
C GLN A 552 1.20 22.26 -27.86
N GLU A 553 0.81 22.01 -26.60
CA GLU A 553 1.67 21.45 -25.55
C GLU A 553 1.97 19.97 -25.80
N CYS A 554 0.96 19.22 -26.21
CA CYS A 554 1.13 17.84 -26.64
C CYS A 554 2.05 17.73 -27.88
N GLY A 555 1.79 18.56 -28.91
CA GLY A 555 2.56 18.55 -30.16
C GLY A 555 4.04 18.95 -29.99
N VAL A 556 4.36 19.80 -29.00
CA VAL A 556 5.74 20.20 -28.76
C VAL A 556 6.55 19.08 -28.10
N ASP A 557 5.92 18.22 -27.30
CA ASP A 557 6.59 17.05 -26.74
C ASP A 557 6.94 16.03 -27.84
N VAL A 558 6.03 15.83 -28.81
CA VAL A 558 6.31 15.00 -30.01
C VAL A 558 7.45 15.59 -30.84
N THR A 559 7.44 16.91 -31.04
CA THR A 559 8.51 17.66 -31.72
C THR A 559 9.87 17.39 -31.06
N ARG A 560 9.90 17.46 -29.73
CA ARG A 560 11.13 17.28 -28.95
C ARG A 560 11.65 15.85 -29.04
N ALA A 561 10.77 14.85 -29.00
CA ALA A 561 11.14 13.44 -29.21
C ALA A 561 11.79 13.18 -30.57
N ILE A 562 11.20 13.71 -31.66
CA ILE A 562 11.77 13.59 -33.02
C ILE A 562 13.17 14.18 -33.06
N ARG A 563 13.33 15.40 -32.56
CA ARG A 563 14.61 16.11 -32.56
C ARG A 563 15.66 15.38 -31.74
N TYR A 564 15.30 14.84 -30.58
CA TYR A 564 16.20 14.04 -29.76
C TYR A 564 16.69 12.79 -30.51
N VAL A 565 15.78 12.01 -31.12
CA VAL A 565 16.15 10.82 -31.89
C VAL A 565 17.01 11.19 -33.11
N ARG A 566 16.68 12.29 -33.80
CA ARG A 566 17.41 12.79 -34.97
C ARG A 566 18.81 13.27 -34.61
N ALA A 567 18.95 14.03 -33.53
CA ALA A 567 20.25 14.50 -33.02
C ALA A 567 21.16 13.36 -32.58
N ASN A 568 20.58 12.22 -32.22
CA ASN A 568 21.28 11.01 -31.79
C ASN A 568 21.23 9.91 -32.86
N ALA A 569 21.00 10.25 -34.14
CA ALA A 569 20.87 9.26 -35.21
C ALA A 569 22.10 8.33 -35.33
N GLU A 570 23.30 8.88 -35.14
CA GLU A 570 24.55 8.11 -35.10
C GLU A 570 24.55 7.09 -33.94
N LYS A 571 24.22 7.53 -32.71
CA LYS A 571 24.08 6.66 -31.53
C LYS A 571 23.13 5.50 -31.81
N TYR A 572 22.01 5.76 -32.47
CA TYR A 572 21.00 4.74 -32.75
C TYR A 572 21.23 3.94 -34.04
N ARG A 573 22.31 4.22 -34.79
CA ARG A 573 22.64 3.57 -36.07
C ARG A 573 21.54 3.71 -37.13
N ILE A 574 20.84 4.84 -37.13
CA ILE A 574 19.80 5.19 -38.10
C ILE A 574 20.24 6.40 -38.94
N LYS A 575 19.49 6.70 -40.01
CA LYS A 575 19.61 7.99 -40.70
C LYS A 575 18.64 9.00 -40.09
N GLU A 576 19.02 10.28 -40.12
CA GLU A 576 18.18 11.38 -39.64
C GLU A 576 16.83 11.50 -40.37
N ASN A 577 16.72 11.02 -41.62
CA ASN A 577 15.50 11.08 -42.44
C ASN A 577 14.75 9.73 -42.51
N GLN A 578 14.90 8.90 -41.48
CA GLN A 578 14.26 7.58 -41.38
C GLN A 578 13.55 7.39 -40.04
N ILE A 579 12.71 8.37 -39.65
CA ILE A 579 11.93 8.35 -38.42
C ILE A 579 10.42 8.32 -38.76
N VAL A 580 9.73 7.26 -38.36
CA VAL A 580 8.26 7.14 -38.45
C VAL A 580 7.62 7.38 -37.08
N LEU A 581 6.52 8.13 -37.06
CA LEU A 581 5.68 8.27 -35.87
C LEU A 581 4.47 7.34 -35.97
N THR A 582 4.18 6.62 -34.89
CA THR A 582 3.04 5.70 -34.80
C THR A 582 2.16 6.10 -33.62
N GLY A 583 0.99 6.64 -33.92
CA GLY A 583 0.06 7.15 -32.91
C GLY A 583 -1.23 6.33 -32.84
N PHE A 584 -1.68 6.06 -31.63
CA PHE A 584 -2.92 5.33 -31.36
C PHE A 584 -3.94 6.28 -30.78
N SER A 585 -5.12 6.42 -31.41
CA SER A 585 -6.21 7.27 -30.91
C SER A 585 -5.70 8.69 -30.56
N ASN A 586 -5.70 9.09 -29.28
CA ASN A 586 -5.16 10.39 -28.83
C ASN A 586 -3.68 10.60 -29.20
N GLY A 587 -2.87 9.54 -29.25
CA GLY A 587 -1.49 9.60 -29.73
C GLY A 587 -1.39 9.93 -31.22
N GLY A 588 -2.38 9.54 -32.04
CA GLY A 588 -2.50 10.01 -33.42
C GLY A 588 -2.78 11.51 -33.48
N ILE A 589 -3.60 12.02 -32.55
CA ILE A 589 -3.88 13.45 -32.44
C ILE A 589 -2.63 14.23 -32.01
N ALA A 590 -1.82 13.69 -31.10
CA ALA A 590 -0.54 14.27 -30.70
C ALA A 590 0.38 14.52 -31.92
N ILE A 591 0.45 13.54 -32.83
CA ILE A 591 1.20 13.66 -34.08
C ILE A 591 0.61 14.75 -34.97
N GLU A 592 -0.72 14.82 -35.10
CA GLU A 592 -1.37 15.89 -35.87
C GLU A 592 -1.10 17.28 -35.30
N GLN A 593 -1.04 17.43 -33.98
CA GLN A 593 -0.67 18.71 -33.36
C GLN A 593 0.79 19.08 -33.67
N CYS A 594 1.70 18.09 -33.65
CA CYS A 594 3.09 18.27 -34.08
C CYS A 594 3.17 18.75 -35.53
N ILE A 595 2.44 18.09 -36.43
CA ILE A 595 2.45 18.44 -37.85
C ILE A 595 1.88 19.83 -38.07
N GLN A 596 0.76 20.15 -37.44
CA GLN A 596 0.10 21.45 -37.61
C GLN A 596 1.00 22.61 -37.17
N TYR A 597 1.60 22.52 -35.98
CA TYR A 597 2.28 23.67 -35.36
C TYR A 597 3.79 23.70 -35.53
N TYR A 598 4.44 22.56 -35.79
CA TYR A 598 5.91 22.45 -35.70
C TYR A 598 6.57 21.75 -36.89
N SER A 599 5.83 21.33 -37.92
CA SER A 599 6.44 20.82 -39.15
C SER A 599 6.99 21.93 -40.06
N GLY A 600 7.83 21.54 -41.01
CA GLY A 600 8.43 22.45 -41.98
C GLY A 600 9.43 23.41 -41.34
N LYS A 601 9.20 24.71 -41.52
CA LYS A 601 10.05 25.78 -40.98
C LYS A 601 9.50 26.43 -39.71
N GLN A 602 8.37 25.93 -39.20
CA GLN A 602 7.72 26.45 -38.01
C GLN A 602 8.59 26.16 -36.78
N GLN A 603 8.64 27.11 -35.84
CA GLN A 603 9.47 27.02 -34.65
C GLN A 603 8.61 26.99 -33.39
N VAL A 604 9.10 26.33 -32.33
CA VAL A 604 8.41 26.26 -31.03
C VAL A 604 8.10 27.66 -30.48
N LYS A 605 9.02 28.61 -30.68
CA LYS A 605 8.88 30.01 -30.25
C LYS A 605 7.74 30.77 -30.95
N ASP A 606 7.25 30.27 -32.09
CA ASP A 606 6.13 30.89 -32.81
C ASP A 606 4.81 30.70 -32.05
N ILE A 607 4.77 29.72 -31.14
CA ILE A 607 3.63 29.42 -30.27
C ILE A 607 3.91 29.81 -28.82
N PHE A 608 5.08 29.46 -28.29
CA PHE A 608 5.48 29.77 -26.93
C PHE A 608 6.52 30.88 -26.94
N THR A 609 6.10 32.14 -26.78
CA THR A 609 6.98 33.31 -26.95
C THR A 609 8.13 33.38 -25.95
N ASP A 610 7.94 32.82 -24.76
CA ASP A 610 8.94 32.79 -23.68
C ASP A 610 9.87 31.58 -23.78
N TYR A 611 9.70 30.75 -24.81
CA TYR A 611 10.55 29.60 -25.06
C TYR A 611 11.95 30.04 -25.56
N GLU A 612 12.98 29.49 -24.93
CA GLU A 612 14.38 29.66 -25.34
C GLU A 612 14.84 28.43 -26.15
N PRO A 613 15.12 28.57 -27.46
CA PRO A 613 15.63 27.46 -28.27
C PRO A 613 16.97 26.92 -27.76
N ASP A 614 17.17 25.61 -27.89
CA ASP A 614 18.41 24.92 -27.55
C ASP A 614 19.01 24.16 -28.75
N GLU A 615 20.04 23.36 -28.50
CA GLU A 615 20.76 22.62 -29.55
C GLU A 615 19.87 21.66 -30.35
N LEU A 616 18.81 21.11 -29.77
CA LEU A 616 17.89 20.21 -30.49
C LEU A 616 16.98 20.97 -31.44
N ASP A 617 16.75 22.29 -31.26
CA ASP A 617 15.95 23.10 -32.19
C ASP A 617 16.55 23.22 -33.59
N LYS A 618 17.84 22.90 -33.75
CA LYS A 618 18.52 22.86 -35.05
C LYS A 618 18.02 21.72 -35.94
N TYR A 619 17.47 20.66 -35.34
CA TYR A 619 16.94 19.52 -36.07
C TYR A 619 15.48 19.75 -36.48
N SER A 620 15.12 19.29 -37.67
CA SER A 620 13.74 19.35 -38.15
C SER A 620 12.83 18.50 -37.25
N ALA A 621 11.67 19.06 -36.91
CA ALA A 621 10.58 18.36 -36.22
C ALA A 621 9.59 17.71 -37.20
N THR A 622 9.86 17.77 -38.51
CA THR A 622 8.98 17.15 -39.52
C THR A 622 9.14 15.63 -39.46
N PRO A 623 8.04 14.87 -39.27
CA PRO A 623 8.06 13.40 -39.36
C PRO A 623 8.40 12.96 -40.79
N ASP A 624 9.11 11.85 -40.97
CA ASP A 624 9.39 11.31 -42.31
C ASP A 624 8.22 10.42 -42.82
N ALA A 625 7.46 9.84 -41.90
CA ALA A 625 6.23 9.10 -42.14
C ALA A 625 5.34 9.11 -40.90
N GLN A 626 4.03 8.88 -41.07
CA GLN A 626 3.06 8.76 -39.99
C GLN A 626 2.20 7.50 -40.14
N ILE A 627 2.00 6.79 -39.04
CA ILE A 627 1.05 5.69 -38.90
C ILE A 627 -0.03 6.11 -37.91
N CYS A 628 -1.27 6.10 -38.36
CA CYS A 628 -2.45 6.42 -37.57
C CYS A 628 -3.26 5.16 -37.31
N VAL A 629 -3.28 4.71 -36.07
CA VAL A 629 -4.15 3.63 -35.60
C VAL A 629 -5.33 4.27 -34.87
N TYR A 630 -6.56 3.99 -35.31
CA TYR A 630 -7.80 4.63 -34.86
C TYR A 630 -8.02 6.10 -35.28
N GLY A 631 -7.29 6.56 -36.30
CA GLY A 631 -7.52 7.84 -36.99
C GLY A 631 -6.67 9.02 -36.49
N PRO A 632 -6.54 10.10 -37.28
CA PRO A 632 -5.55 11.15 -37.02
C PRO A 632 -6.10 12.30 -36.15
N ARG A 633 -7.34 12.76 -36.41
CA ARG A 633 -8.00 13.87 -35.71
C ARG A 633 -9.51 13.71 -35.76
N HIS A 634 -10.22 14.33 -34.81
CA HIS A 634 -11.68 14.24 -34.76
C HIS A 634 -12.34 14.93 -35.96
N LYS A 635 -13.40 14.32 -36.51
CA LYS A 635 -14.28 14.92 -37.52
C LYS A 635 -14.67 16.36 -37.14
N GLY A 636 -14.53 17.28 -38.10
CA GLY A 636 -14.84 18.71 -37.90
C GLY A 636 -13.71 19.54 -37.28
N THR A 637 -12.59 18.93 -36.87
CA THR A 637 -11.41 19.68 -36.41
C THR A 637 -10.80 20.44 -37.57
N LYS A 638 -10.67 21.77 -37.43
CA LYS A 638 -9.99 22.61 -38.42
C LYS A 638 -8.49 22.34 -38.42
N PHE A 639 -7.87 22.41 -39.59
CA PHE A 639 -6.42 22.25 -39.75
C PHE A 639 -5.91 23.27 -40.76
N ASP A 640 -4.86 23.99 -40.38
CA ASP A 640 -4.22 24.98 -41.24
C ASP A 640 -3.06 24.32 -42.01
N TYR A 641 -3.17 24.29 -43.34
CA TYR A 641 -2.17 23.69 -44.22
C TYR A 641 -1.15 24.71 -44.76
N THR A 642 -1.23 25.99 -44.36
CA THR A 642 -0.47 27.09 -45.01
C THR A 642 1.05 26.89 -44.94
N ASN A 643 1.57 26.51 -43.78
CA ASN A 643 3.02 26.37 -43.53
C ASN A 643 3.46 24.94 -43.15
N VAL A 644 2.56 23.97 -43.33
CA VAL A 644 2.74 22.59 -42.86
C VAL A 644 3.45 21.76 -43.92
N VAL A 645 4.40 20.93 -43.48
CA VAL A 645 4.94 19.81 -44.26
C VAL A 645 4.33 18.52 -43.74
N TYR A 646 3.37 17.97 -44.49
CA TYR A 646 2.61 16.80 -44.08
C TYR A 646 3.27 15.51 -44.58
N PRO A 647 3.55 14.52 -43.71
CA PRO A 647 4.24 13.29 -44.10
C PRO A 647 3.34 12.32 -44.88
N PRO A 648 3.92 11.38 -45.66
CA PRO A 648 3.21 10.18 -46.09
C PRO A 648 2.51 9.50 -44.91
N THR A 649 1.24 9.14 -45.08
CA THR A 649 0.39 8.69 -43.97
C THR A 649 -0.23 7.32 -44.22
N PHE A 650 -0.12 6.43 -43.24
CA PHE A 650 -0.76 5.13 -43.21
C PHE A 650 -1.90 5.12 -42.18
N PHE A 651 -3.04 4.52 -42.53
CA PHE A 651 -4.18 4.35 -41.63
C PHE A 651 -4.51 2.88 -41.39
N ALA A 652 -4.71 2.52 -40.12
CA ALA A 652 -5.28 1.25 -39.69
C ALA A 652 -6.49 1.50 -38.78
N VAL A 653 -7.68 1.04 -39.21
CA VAL A 653 -8.92 1.28 -38.45
C VAL A 653 -9.80 0.03 -38.39
N GLY A 654 -10.29 -0.30 -37.20
CA GLY A 654 -11.28 -1.36 -37.01
C GLY A 654 -12.68 -0.92 -37.44
N ARG A 655 -13.42 -1.76 -38.15
CA ARG A 655 -14.77 -1.41 -38.66
C ARG A 655 -15.87 -1.42 -37.58
N MET A 656 -15.58 -1.87 -36.36
CA MET A 656 -16.49 -1.70 -35.21
C MET A 656 -16.26 -0.36 -34.49
N ASP A 657 -15.23 0.37 -34.87
CA ASP A 657 -14.93 1.70 -34.36
C ASP A 657 -15.49 2.77 -35.31
N PHE A 658 -16.78 3.04 -35.16
CA PHE A 658 -17.48 3.99 -36.02
C PHE A 658 -16.90 5.40 -35.93
N ALA A 659 -16.42 5.81 -34.75
CA ALA A 659 -15.84 7.13 -34.55
C ALA A 659 -14.51 7.29 -35.30
N ALA A 660 -13.61 6.31 -35.23
CA ALA A 660 -12.37 6.36 -36.00
C ALA A 660 -12.61 6.29 -37.52
N ILE A 661 -13.61 5.53 -37.97
CA ILE A 661 -14.00 5.51 -39.39
C ILE A 661 -14.50 6.90 -39.84
N GLU A 662 -15.31 7.58 -39.04
CA GLU A 662 -15.72 8.95 -39.33
C GLU A 662 -14.54 9.93 -39.37
N ASN A 663 -13.59 9.79 -38.44
CA ASN A 663 -12.38 10.60 -38.39
C ASN A 663 -11.50 10.39 -39.62
N LEU A 664 -11.28 9.12 -40.03
CA LEU A 664 -10.58 8.76 -41.25
C LEU A 664 -11.24 9.42 -42.47
N ASN A 665 -12.56 9.22 -42.62
CA ASN A 665 -13.34 9.74 -43.76
C ASN A 665 -13.30 11.27 -43.86
N ALA A 666 -13.17 11.97 -42.73
CA ALA A 666 -13.07 13.42 -42.70
C ALA A 666 -11.72 13.96 -43.18
N VAL A 667 -10.67 13.12 -43.22
CA VAL A 667 -9.28 13.60 -43.40
C VAL A 667 -8.65 13.06 -44.68
N TYR A 668 -8.82 11.78 -45.01
CA TYR A 668 -8.03 11.15 -46.08
C TYR A 668 -8.23 11.85 -47.44
N PHE A 669 -9.45 12.29 -47.75
CA PHE A 669 -9.75 12.94 -49.02
C PHE A 669 -9.01 14.27 -49.18
N ASP A 670 -8.91 15.07 -48.12
CA ASP A 670 -8.15 16.32 -48.12
C ASP A 670 -6.65 16.07 -48.29
N LEU A 671 -6.13 15.02 -47.65
CA LEU A 671 -4.73 14.60 -47.85
C LEU A 671 -4.46 14.21 -49.31
N CYS A 672 -5.34 13.41 -49.92
CA CYS A 672 -5.23 13.02 -51.32
C CYS A 672 -5.31 14.23 -52.27
N GLN A 673 -6.22 15.19 -52.03
CA GLN A 673 -6.30 16.42 -52.84
C GLN A 673 -5.01 17.23 -52.81
N ARG A 674 -4.28 17.17 -51.69
CA ARG A 674 -2.99 17.82 -51.50
C ARG A 674 -1.81 16.99 -52.00
N LYS A 675 -2.08 15.86 -52.65
CA LYS A 675 -1.07 14.92 -53.19
C LYS A 675 -0.16 14.32 -52.12
N ILE A 676 -0.64 14.24 -50.88
CA ILE A 676 0.05 13.53 -49.80
C ILE A 676 -0.15 12.03 -50.06
N PRO A 677 0.91 11.20 -50.06
CA PRO A 677 0.77 9.75 -50.17
C PRO A 677 -0.01 9.21 -48.97
N VAL A 678 -1.08 8.46 -49.25
CA VAL A 678 -1.95 7.88 -48.22
C VAL A 678 -2.17 6.40 -48.51
N GLU A 679 -2.00 5.55 -47.49
CA GLU A 679 -2.35 4.14 -47.51
C GLU A 679 -3.39 3.84 -46.42
N ILE A 680 -4.47 3.12 -46.75
CA ILE A 680 -5.61 2.91 -45.84
C ILE A 680 -5.95 1.44 -45.75
N HIS A 681 -6.00 0.92 -44.54
CA HIS A 681 -6.46 -0.43 -44.21
C HIS A 681 -7.58 -0.40 -43.18
N THR A 682 -8.69 -1.06 -43.50
CA THR A 682 -9.82 -1.21 -42.58
C THR A 682 -10.10 -2.68 -42.31
N PHE A 683 -10.32 -3.03 -41.04
CA PHE A 683 -10.36 -4.42 -40.60
C PHE A 683 -11.72 -4.77 -39.98
N SER A 684 -12.36 -5.84 -40.45
CA SER A 684 -13.62 -6.33 -39.88
C SER A 684 -13.43 -6.92 -38.48
N GLY A 685 -14.42 -6.72 -37.59
CA GLY A 685 -14.46 -7.37 -36.28
C GLY A 685 -13.47 -6.84 -35.24
N HIS A 686 -12.89 -5.65 -35.46
CA HIS A 686 -11.97 -5.02 -34.51
C HIS A 686 -12.58 -3.73 -33.92
N PRO A 687 -12.67 -3.60 -32.58
CA PRO A 687 -13.13 -2.40 -31.88
C PRO A 687 -11.99 -1.37 -31.64
N HIS A 688 -12.33 -0.23 -31.03
CA HIS A 688 -11.36 0.82 -30.67
C HIS A 688 -10.49 0.39 -29.46
N GLY A 689 -9.20 0.71 -29.46
CA GLY A 689 -8.31 0.58 -28.29
C GLY A 689 -7.83 -0.85 -27.98
N TYR A 690 -7.88 -1.76 -28.98
CA TYR A 690 -7.46 -3.15 -28.84
C TYR A 690 -6.18 -3.51 -29.62
N ALA A 691 -5.37 -2.54 -30.02
CA ALA A 691 -4.09 -2.76 -30.69
C ALA A 691 -3.06 -3.34 -29.72
N GLY A 692 -2.27 -4.32 -30.16
CA GLY A 692 -1.23 -4.95 -29.34
C GLY A 692 -1.75 -5.74 -28.14
N TRP A 693 -3.06 -6.02 -28.06
CA TRP A 693 -3.67 -6.75 -26.94
C TRP A 693 -3.18 -8.17 -26.76
N LYS A 694 -2.42 -8.72 -27.71
CA LYS A 694 -1.74 -10.00 -27.56
C LYS A 694 -0.88 -10.06 -26.29
N ILE A 695 -0.28 -8.95 -25.86
CA ILE A 695 0.47 -8.88 -24.60
C ILE A 695 -0.44 -8.98 -23.37
N ILE A 696 -1.70 -8.57 -23.51
CA ILE A 696 -2.70 -8.55 -22.46
C ILE A 696 -3.51 -9.83 -22.40
N ASP A 697 -3.71 -10.59 -23.49
CA ASP A 697 -4.58 -11.79 -23.45
C ASP A 697 -3.95 -13.05 -24.08
N GLY A 698 -2.72 -12.95 -24.58
CA GLY A 698 -2.01 -14.01 -25.28
C GLY A 698 -2.52 -14.32 -26.69
N LYS A 699 -3.63 -13.70 -27.12
CA LYS A 699 -4.35 -14.01 -28.36
C LYS A 699 -4.30 -12.86 -29.38
N GLY A 700 -4.59 -11.64 -28.94
CA GLY A 700 -4.73 -10.47 -29.79
C GLY A 700 -5.91 -10.58 -30.78
N ASN A 701 -5.84 -9.82 -31.87
CA ASN A 701 -6.79 -9.93 -32.97
C ASN A 701 -6.02 -10.16 -34.26
N GLN A 702 -5.86 -11.44 -34.63
CA GLN A 702 -5.06 -11.86 -35.78
C GLN A 702 -5.41 -11.14 -37.09
N ASN A 703 -6.68 -10.74 -37.27
CA ASN A 703 -7.09 -9.96 -38.45
C ASN A 703 -6.56 -8.52 -38.39
N PHE A 704 -6.69 -7.86 -37.23
CA PHE A 704 -6.19 -6.49 -37.07
C PHE A 704 -4.67 -6.45 -37.08
N ASP A 705 -4.00 -7.41 -36.44
CA ASP A 705 -2.53 -7.49 -36.32
C ASP A 705 -1.81 -7.50 -37.70
N LEU A 706 -2.52 -7.78 -38.79
CA LEU A 706 -2.03 -7.64 -40.17
C LEU A 706 -1.66 -6.21 -40.55
N TRP A 707 -2.10 -5.18 -39.82
CA TRP A 707 -1.69 -3.80 -40.06
C TRP A 707 -0.17 -3.62 -39.89
N GLU A 708 0.48 -4.38 -38.99
CA GLU A 708 1.91 -4.23 -38.71
C GLU A 708 2.82 -4.60 -39.90
N PRO A 709 2.70 -5.78 -40.55
CA PRO A 709 3.51 -6.08 -41.74
C PRO A 709 3.17 -5.16 -42.93
N LEU A 710 1.92 -4.69 -43.04
CA LEU A 710 1.53 -3.71 -44.06
C LEU A 710 2.21 -2.36 -43.82
N ALA A 711 2.24 -1.91 -42.56
CA ALA A 711 2.93 -0.70 -42.16
C ALA A 711 4.46 -0.80 -42.38
N ASP A 712 5.10 -1.95 -42.09
CA ASP A 712 6.53 -2.16 -42.40
C ASP A 712 6.81 -1.95 -43.90
N HIS A 713 5.98 -2.52 -44.77
CA HIS A 713 6.11 -2.33 -46.22
C HIS A 713 5.97 -0.85 -46.62
N PHE A 714 4.94 -0.18 -46.10
CA PHE A 714 4.74 1.26 -46.32
C PHE A 714 5.94 2.09 -45.86
N ILE A 715 6.46 1.85 -44.65
CA ILE A 715 7.63 2.57 -44.12
C ILE A 715 8.85 2.37 -45.03
N GLN A 716 9.13 1.12 -45.44
CA GLN A 716 10.27 0.83 -46.31
C GLN A 716 10.13 1.50 -47.69
N ASP A 717 8.93 1.54 -48.27
CA ASP A 717 8.68 2.26 -49.52
C ASP A 717 8.98 3.76 -49.36
N VAL A 718 8.47 4.40 -48.30
CA VAL A 718 8.74 5.81 -48.00
C VAL A 718 10.24 6.08 -47.80
N PHE A 719 10.92 5.28 -46.97
CA PHE A 719 12.35 5.43 -46.70
C PHE A 719 13.25 5.13 -47.92
N SER A 720 12.78 4.31 -48.86
CA SER A 720 13.51 4.04 -50.10
C SER A 720 13.44 5.21 -51.09
N LYS A 721 12.32 5.93 -51.13
CA LYS A 721 12.10 7.10 -52.00
C LYS A 721 12.86 8.34 -51.54
N ASN A 722 13.12 8.47 -50.24
CA ASN A 722 13.93 9.53 -49.64
C ASN A 722 15.46 9.35 -49.85
N ARG A 723 15.90 8.54 -50.82
CA ARG A 723 17.32 8.27 -51.14
C ARG A 723 17.93 9.23 -52.17
N TYR A 724 17.18 10.20 -52.69
CA TYR A 724 17.61 11.12 -53.74
C TYR A 724 17.52 12.58 -53.32
#